data_AF-A0A3M2B4H4-F1
#
_entry.id   AF-A0A3M2B4H4-F1
#
_cell.length_a   1.000
_cell.length_b   1.000
_cell.length_c   1.000
_cell.angle_alpha   90.00
_cell.angle_beta   90.00
_cell.angle_gamma   90.00
#
_symmetry.space_group_name_H-M   'P 1'
#
loop_
_entity.id
_entity.type
_entity.pdbx_description
1 polymer ?
#
loop_
_entity_poly.entity_id
_entity_poly.type
_entity_poly.pdbx_seq_one_letter_code
_entity_poly.pdbx_strand_id
1 'polypeptide(L)'
;NQRGYDSNTRVYVDSNNNGRFDGLESVLQPGVTQNLRIEAYREINTTATVQPDERLFVEEQLIDFGSLPGGFGFNWGNLFANHPASTFRPDNPLFSPYWKTFTVRNEGNVNLYPVYLGKAFGSPQGTLYLFSDMVSFFAGMPAWTTVASTLDTRFWPQPNPFYPGGNQPYPILQKPQVGDYSPTVLTQPAIPPRRDPNIVVEPRKPQVSIAIPPFQPMGVYSQVLSPYQHDPSGIPGVVNGAFATPPMRVVVRVRETQLTGSTNQGVVPMIDGVPNANAPRVSDITPAAYRDPNTGRLHLFWASNRADPVNRPDSFYLYKATLNWDANNTLQNGVRTTNGWLPDSSNRWWDATFGPYPNDPNGDLFSRALGLGRPLTSAEIATIKHHRPFVRVTPSGAFLFWTGEVLLRNQKYELLFYVRLNPITGEPAGNPQAVPLDPVMPRSSLAITGVDGVGNWLFYVAAPAGRSQIFYIASEGDQFASWRREQRLPLSPIVRSVESVQANVYRVTANPNNPAQGLVYLADVFFIGTVGDRNESEILLQRFYVNPRNGTLLPINDSRADRSLGVTQERFLPLIVDEVAQKDPNQNVWRVRHLDWAPLDGNWNRNSLDIDIKINGVSILRQANPNNPTQFILQEPLVDAQTGLMQFTYNEPVLDGSGRIVAVRNRGQIIVDPTNGTIRFVNFAPRLNDVVTVTYRPRVYRISSIAPGSAGTYSQLRTVFQRTMNPRHNIGDLGKSLVRRGEDNGACSASDRPPVDRVWLFFRRSSPPPNSSGNFFFKTLRPGVRLQSPILTQRGQLPLQTGSFTLAQGTNHAVVRLTPNNVAGARLGYYEYDALRGNIYFTTDDLGKEVVVRYLARDRAGNIVQLE
;
A
#
# COMPACT_ATOMS: atom_id res chain seq x y z
N ASN A 1 8.76 14.72 50.14
CA ASN A 1 9.56 15.50 51.11
C ASN A 1 10.15 16.68 50.36
N GLN A 2 9.65 17.91 50.55
CA GLN A 2 10.09 19.10 49.80
C GLN A 2 11.37 19.74 50.37
N ARG A 3 11.74 19.38 51.61
CA ARG A 3 13.02 19.76 52.22
C ARG A 3 14.01 18.65 51.88
N GLY A 4 14.96 18.92 50.99
CA GLY A 4 15.84 17.91 50.39
C GLY A 4 16.86 17.38 51.39
N TYR A 5 17.66 18.27 51.96
CA TYR A 5 18.62 17.96 53.03
C TYR A 5 18.49 18.98 54.15
N ASP A 6 18.60 18.52 55.40
CA ASP A 6 18.67 19.38 56.57
C ASP A 6 19.96 19.06 57.33
N SER A 7 20.73 20.09 57.65
CA SER A 7 21.95 19.98 58.43
C SER A 7 21.90 20.96 59.58
N ASN A 8 22.12 20.45 60.78
CA ASN A 8 22.32 21.24 61.98
C ASN A 8 23.81 21.26 62.29
N THR A 9 24.45 22.43 62.14
CA THR A 9 25.85 22.65 62.47
C THR A 9 25.93 23.59 63.66
N ARG A 10 26.55 23.14 64.75
CA ARG A 10 26.81 23.98 65.93
C ARG A 10 28.25 24.45 65.93
N VAL A 11 28.44 25.76 65.95
CA VAL A 11 29.75 26.41 66.02
C VAL A 11 29.88 27.04 67.40
N TYR A 12 30.79 26.52 68.21
CA TYR A 12 31.06 27.00 69.55
C TYR A 12 32.15 28.07 69.52
N VAL A 13 32.01 29.10 70.36
CA VAL A 13 32.98 30.18 70.52
C VAL A 13 33.64 30.02 71.88
N ASP A 14 34.96 29.83 71.86
CA ASP A 14 35.81 29.85 73.04
C ASP A 14 35.81 31.27 73.65
N SER A 15 34.78 31.51 74.46
CA SER A 15 34.45 32.83 75.00
C SER A 15 35.37 33.27 76.15
N ASN A 16 36.13 32.34 76.74
CA ASN A 16 37.11 32.63 77.79
C ASN A 16 38.56 32.50 77.31
N ASN A 17 38.77 32.15 76.02
CA ASN A 17 40.05 32.06 75.34
C ASN A 17 41.03 31.11 76.04
N ASN A 18 40.51 30.02 76.61
CA ASN A 18 41.31 29.05 77.35
C ASN A 18 41.82 27.89 76.45
N GLY A 19 41.43 27.86 75.17
CA GLY A 19 41.82 26.86 74.18
C GLY A 19 41.20 25.47 74.39
N ARG A 20 40.15 25.35 75.21
CA ARG A 20 39.47 24.10 75.56
C ARG A 20 37.96 24.30 75.44
N PHE A 21 37.27 23.33 74.83
CA PHE A 21 35.82 23.40 74.70
C PHE A 21 35.13 23.20 76.06
N ASP A 22 34.68 24.30 76.66
CA ASP A 22 33.97 24.27 77.94
C ASP A 22 32.48 23.92 77.71
N GLY A 23 32.08 22.72 78.16
CA GLY A 23 30.71 22.21 78.03
C GLY A 23 30.54 20.93 77.20
N LEU A 24 31.63 20.28 76.76
CA LEU A 24 31.61 19.01 76.01
C LEU A 24 30.71 17.93 76.65
N GLU A 25 30.77 17.82 77.97
CA GLU A 25 30.01 16.82 78.74
C GLU A 25 28.50 17.05 78.71
N SER A 26 28.07 18.32 78.62
CA SER A 26 26.64 18.69 78.50
C SER A 26 26.06 18.42 77.11
N VAL A 27 26.92 18.39 76.07
CA VAL A 27 26.53 18.13 74.68
C VAL A 27 26.50 16.63 74.38
N LEU A 28 27.34 15.84 75.07
CA LEU A 28 27.45 14.39 74.84
C LEU A 28 26.50 13.54 75.70
N GLN A 29 25.95 14.06 76.80
CA GLN A 29 25.05 13.31 77.70
C GLN A 29 23.74 14.07 78.00
N PRO A 30 22.55 13.51 77.66
CA PRO A 30 21.27 14.11 78.05
C PRO A 30 21.04 14.00 79.57
N GLY A 31 20.77 15.12 80.24
CA GLY A 31 20.23 15.13 81.62
C GLY A 31 21.09 15.76 82.73
N VAL A 32 22.22 16.39 82.41
CA VAL A 32 23.01 17.14 83.41
C VAL A 32 22.55 18.60 83.49
N THR A 33 21.60 18.89 84.38
CA THR A 33 21.17 20.27 84.70
C THR A 33 21.73 20.73 86.05
N GLN A 34 23.00 21.14 86.10
CA GLN A 34 23.54 21.93 87.22
C GLN A 34 24.65 22.89 86.75
N ASN A 35 24.31 24.18 86.60
CA ASN A 35 25.18 25.37 86.59
C ASN A 35 26.59 25.31 85.93
N LEU A 36 26.73 24.59 84.81
CA LEU A 36 27.95 24.65 83.99
C LEU A 36 27.80 25.72 82.91
N ARG A 37 28.78 26.64 82.81
CA ARG A 37 28.87 27.58 81.69
C ARG A 37 29.18 26.80 80.43
N ILE A 38 28.22 26.70 79.51
CA ILE A 38 28.46 26.21 78.14
C ILE A 38 28.99 27.38 77.33
N GLU A 39 30.01 27.13 76.50
CA GLU A 39 30.45 28.12 75.51
C GLU A 39 29.28 28.64 74.67
N ALA A 40 29.29 29.95 74.44
CA ALA A 40 28.33 30.54 73.53
C ALA A 40 28.49 29.88 72.15
N TYR A 41 27.40 29.35 71.62
CA TYR A 41 27.40 28.74 70.29
C TYR A 41 26.43 29.45 69.37
N ARG A 42 26.71 29.34 68.08
CA ARG A 42 25.75 29.61 67.02
C ARG A 42 25.31 28.28 66.45
N GLU A 43 24.00 28.08 66.41
CA GLU A 43 23.41 27.01 65.64
C GLU A 43 23.12 27.52 64.22
N ILE A 44 23.67 26.81 63.24
CA ILE A 44 23.43 27.08 61.84
C ILE A 44 22.59 25.92 61.31
N ASN A 45 21.31 26.18 61.12
CA ASN A 45 20.40 25.27 60.45
C ASN A 45 20.43 25.57 58.95
N THR A 46 20.99 24.64 58.17
CA THR A 46 21.07 24.74 56.73
C THR A 46 20.08 23.77 56.11
N THR A 47 19.00 24.29 55.56
CA THR A 47 18.05 23.51 54.77
C THR A 47 18.34 23.73 53.29
N ALA A 48 18.64 22.66 52.57
CA ALA A 48 18.70 22.66 51.12
C ALA A 48 17.38 22.15 50.54
N THR A 49 16.63 23.03 49.88
CA THR A 49 15.46 22.65 49.09
C THR A 49 15.93 22.07 47.76
N VAL A 50 15.58 20.82 47.49
CA VAL A 50 15.90 20.17 46.22
C VAL A 50 14.58 19.98 45.46
N GLN A 51 14.50 20.53 44.26
CA GLN A 51 13.32 20.37 43.41
C GLN A 51 13.18 18.91 42.95
N PRO A 52 11.94 18.38 42.82
CA PRO A 52 11.72 17.09 42.19
C PRO A 52 12.33 17.05 40.79
N ASP A 53 13.18 16.07 40.53
CA ASP A 53 13.75 15.75 39.22
C ASP A 53 13.21 14.38 38.80
N GLU A 54 12.30 14.35 37.83
CA GLU A 54 11.61 13.15 37.33
C GLU A 54 12.32 12.53 36.12
N ARG A 55 13.66 12.53 36.12
CA ARG A 55 14.45 12.09 34.96
C ARG A 55 14.49 10.58 34.78
N LEU A 56 13.92 10.13 33.67
CA LEU A 56 14.07 8.77 33.16
C LEU A 56 15.10 8.71 32.04
N PHE A 57 15.92 7.67 32.05
CA PHE A 57 16.89 7.37 31.01
C PHE A 57 16.67 5.96 30.46
N VAL A 58 16.72 5.79 29.14
CA VAL A 58 16.70 4.47 28.49
C VAL A 58 18.07 4.20 27.87
N GLU A 59 18.66 3.06 28.19
CA GLU A 59 20.00 2.71 27.68
C GLU A 59 19.96 2.37 26.18
N GLU A 60 18.99 1.57 25.76
CA GLU A 60 18.90 1.08 24.38
C GLU A 60 18.16 2.08 23.48
N GLN A 61 18.91 2.81 22.66
CA GLN A 61 18.34 3.78 21.71
C GLN A 61 17.71 3.12 20.47
N LEU A 62 18.03 1.85 20.19
CA LEU A 62 17.51 1.08 19.05
C LEU A 62 17.15 -0.34 19.48
N ILE A 63 15.92 -0.75 19.16
CA ILE A 63 15.44 -2.12 19.28
C ILE A 63 15.02 -2.58 17.89
N ASP A 64 15.85 -3.43 17.27
CA ASP A 64 15.58 -4.03 15.96
C ASP A 64 15.02 -5.46 16.15
N PHE A 65 13.82 -5.69 15.62
CA PHE A 65 13.15 -6.99 15.64
C PHE A 65 13.52 -7.89 14.45
N GLY A 66 14.38 -7.42 13.55
CA GLY A 66 14.78 -8.15 12.36
C GLY A 66 13.67 -8.23 11.33
N SER A 67 13.56 -9.39 10.67
CA SER A 67 12.56 -9.61 9.62
C SER A 67 11.44 -10.55 10.06
N LEU A 68 10.24 -10.00 10.19
CA LEU A 68 9.05 -10.72 10.65
C LEU A 68 7.98 -10.79 9.54
N PRO A 69 7.30 -11.93 9.37
CA PRO A 69 6.22 -12.07 8.40
C PRO A 69 4.96 -11.32 8.84
N GLY A 70 4.11 -10.93 7.88
CA GLY A 70 2.76 -10.45 8.17
C GLY A 70 1.94 -11.46 8.98
N GLY A 71 1.17 -11.00 9.96
CA GLY A 71 0.40 -11.86 10.86
C GLY A 71 1.20 -12.43 12.06
N PHE A 72 2.49 -12.11 12.19
CA PHE A 72 3.28 -12.52 13.36
C PHE A 72 2.69 -11.98 14.65
N GLY A 73 2.48 -12.85 15.66
CA GLY A 73 1.90 -12.48 16.95
C GLY A 73 0.39 -12.17 16.91
N PHE A 74 -0.25 -12.25 15.75
CA PHE A 74 -1.69 -12.04 15.58
C PHE A 74 -2.47 -13.37 15.60
N ASN A 75 -3.63 -13.34 16.29
CA ASN A 75 -4.60 -14.43 16.47
C ASN A 75 -4.06 -15.74 17.10
N TRP A 76 -3.29 -15.66 18.19
CA TRP A 76 -2.94 -16.82 19.02
C TRP A 76 -3.66 -16.76 20.37
N GLY A 77 -4.91 -17.23 20.44
CA GLY A 77 -5.76 -17.24 21.65
C GLY A 77 -6.74 -16.06 21.75
N ASN A 78 -6.29 -14.84 21.39
CA ASN A 78 -7.17 -13.70 21.09
C ASN A 78 -6.52 -12.89 19.97
N LEU A 79 -7.34 -12.13 19.24
CA LEU A 79 -6.95 -11.42 18.02
C LEU A 79 -5.78 -10.44 18.22
N PHE A 80 -5.63 -9.86 19.43
CA PHE A 80 -4.72 -8.74 19.64
C PHE A 80 -3.60 -9.01 20.63
N ALA A 81 -2.43 -8.48 20.26
CA ALA A 81 -1.21 -8.55 21.04
C ALA A 81 -1.28 -7.76 22.34
N ASN A 82 -2.31 -6.97 22.64
CA ASN A 82 -2.48 -6.26 23.91
C ASN A 82 -3.62 -6.83 24.79
N HIS A 83 -4.35 -7.86 24.31
CA HIS A 83 -5.45 -8.46 25.06
C HIS A 83 -4.95 -9.39 26.18
N PRO A 84 -5.61 -9.48 27.36
CA PRO A 84 -5.18 -10.36 28.46
C PRO A 84 -5.09 -11.85 28.09
N ALA A 85 -6.01 -12.33 27.25
CA ALA A 85 -6.06 -13.71 26.76
C ALA A 85 -5.12 -14.01 25.56
N SER A 86 -4.31 -13.05 25.12
CA SER A 86 -3.36 -13.27 24.04
C SER A 86 -2.23 -14.20 24.48
N THR A 87 -1.85 -15.17 23.66
CA THR A 87 -0.65 -16.01 23.91
C THR A 87 0.64 -15.38 23.37
N PHE A 88 0.56 -14.19 22.76
CA PHE A 88 1.72 -13.36 22.42
C PHE A 88 2.31 -12.76 23.70
N ARG A 89 3.14 -13.56 24.37
CA ARG A 89 3.69 -13.29 25.71
C ARG A 89 5.15 -13.75 25.80
N PRO A 90 5.97 -13.16 26.68
CA PRO A 90 7.39 -13.52 26.80
C PRO A 90 7.62 -14.92 27.39
N ASP A 91 6.66 -15.46 28.15
CA ASP A 91 6.69 -16.80 28.75
C ASP A 91 6.33 -17.92 27.75
N ASN A 92 5.79 -17.58 26.58
CA ASN A 92 5.51 -18.54 25.52
C ASN A 92 6.81 -18.88 24.76
N PRO A 93 7.28 -20.14 24.73
CA PRO A 93 8.52 -20.53 24.05
C PRO A 93 8.56 -20.19 22.55
N LEU A 94 7.41 -20.12 21.89
CA LEU A 94 7.31 -19.72 20.48
C LEU A 94 7.71 -18.27 20.27
N PHE A 95 7.42 -17.40 21.24
CA PHE A 95 7.59 -15.95 21.14
C PHE A 95 8.77 -15.42 21.95
N SER A 96 9.23 -16.14 22.98
CA SER A 96 10.30 -15.68 23.87
C SER A 96 11.54 -15.10 23.16
N PRO A 97 12.02 -15.61 22.00
CA PRO A 97 13.17 -15.01 21.29
C PRO A 97 12.90 -13.63 20.69
N TYR A 98 11.62 -13.29 20.50
CA TYR A 98 11.13 -12.05 19.90
C TYR A 98 10.72 -10.99 20.92
N TRP A 99 10.86 -11.28 22.23
CA TRP A 99 10.74 -10.29 23.29
C TRP A 99 12.13 -9.73 23.62
N LYS A 100 12.36 -8.46 23.28
CA LYS A 100 13.65 -7.80 23.47
C LYS A 100 13.64 -7.04 24.78
N THR A 101 14.64 -7.29 25.61
CA THR A 101 14.85 -6.60 26.88
C THR A 101 15.35 -5.18 26.63
N PHE A 102 14.89 -4.23 27.44
CA PHE A 102 15.42 -2.87 27.50
C PHE A 102 15.58 -2.43 28.96
N THR A 103 16.39 -1.41 29.19
CA THR A 103 16.82 -0.95 30.50
C THR A 103 16.36 0.48 30.71
N VAL A 104 15.60 0.71 31.78
CA VAL A 104 15.14 2.04 32.20
C VAL A 104 15.78 2.39 33.54
N ARG A 105 16.42 3.55 33.61
CA ARG A 105 17.10 4.07 34.80
C ARG A 105 16.40 5.29 35.37
N ASN A 106 16.48 5.43 36.70
CA ASN A 106 16.13 6.67 37.39
C ASN A 106 17.40 7.49 37.65
N GLU A 107 17.60 8.54 36.87
CA GLU A 107 18.64 9.53 37.14
C GLU A 107 18.14 10.69 38.00
N GLY A 108 16.83 10.72 38.24
CA GLY A 108 16.16 11.70 39.06
C GLY A 108 16.29 11.45 40.56
N ASN A 109 15.62 12.29 41.34
CA ASN A 109 15.66 12.28 42.80
C ASN A 109 14.33 11.90 43.47
N VAL A 110 13.35 11.45 42.69
CA VAL A 110 12.03 10.97 43.16
C VAL A 110 11.71 9.58 42.64
N ASN A 111 10.89 8.83 43.38
CA ASN A 111 10.38 7.54 42.89
C ASN A 111 9.35 7.79 41.79
N LEU A 112 9.44 7.04 40.70
CA LEU A 112 8.56 7.17 39.55
C LEU A 112 7.64 5.94 39.45
N TYR A 113 6.33 6.17 39.50
CA TYR A 113 5.34 5.10 39.48
C TYR A 113 3.93 5.64 39.15
N PRO A 114 3.09 4.86 38.45
CA PRO A 114 3.44 3.73 37.58
C PRO A 114 4.31 4.15 36.39
N VAL A 115 5.22 3.29 35.96
CA VAL A 115 5.96 3.47 34.69
C VAL A 115 5.33 2.61 33.60
N TYR A 116 4.93 3.23 32.48
CA TYR A 116 4.42 2.54 31.29
C TYR A 116 5.25 2.86 30.05
N LEU A 117 5.07 2.07 28.99
CA LEU A 117 5.56 2.43 27.66
C LEU A 117 4.56 3.36 26.96
N GLY A 118 5.00 4.53 26.54
CA GLY A 118 4.18 5.49 25.78
C GLY A 118 3.91 5.02 24.35
N LYS A 119 2.63 4.87 23.98
CA LYS A 119 2.16 4.37 22.67
C LYS A 119 1.17 5.31 21.98
N ALA A 120 0.70 6.35 22.66
CA ALA A 120 -0.29 7.32 22.17
C ALA A 120 -0.19 8.67 22.90
N PHE A 121 -0.76 9.73 22.31
CA PHE A 121 -0.89 11.06 22.93
C PHE A 121 -2.36 11.48 23.05
N GLY A 122 -2.74 12.04 24.21
CA GLY A 122 -4.08 12.56 24.50
C GLY A 122 -5.15 11.48 24.69
N SER A 123 -5.29 10.54 23.74
CA SER A 123 -6.21 9.41 23.83
C SER A 123 -5.68 8.19 23.06
N PRO A 124 -6.24 6.98 23.24
CA PRO A 124 -5.89 5.81 22.45
C PRO A 124 -6.04 6.00 20.93
N GLN A 125 -6.95 6.88 20.49
CA GLN A 125 -7.12 7.24 19.08
C GLN A 125 -5.94 8.06 18.54
N GLY A 126 -5.21 8.78 19.41
CA GLY A 126 -3.95 9.46 19.11
C GLY A 126 -2.73 8.54 19.14
N THR A 127 -2.89 7.27 18.74
CA THR A 127 -1.81 6.28 18.72
C THR A 127 -0.66 6.71 17.82
N LEU A 128 0.56 6.43 18.26
CA LEU A 128 1.75 6.53 17.43
C LEU A 128 1.74 5.41 16.39
N TYR A 129 2.06 5.76 15.15
CA TYR A 129 2.12 4.78 14.07
C TYR A 129 3.56 4.54 13.68
N LEU A 130 3.95 3.29 13.49
CA LEU A 130 5.19 2.94 12.82
C LEU A 130 4.98 3.09 11.32
N PHE A 131 5.83 3.87 10.66
CA PHE A 131 5.75 4.12 9.21
C PHE A 131 6.90 3.45 8.50
N SER A 132 6.65 3.07 7.25
CA SER A 132 7.70 2.63 6.33
C SER A 132 8.08 3.73 5.36
N ASP A 133 9.37 3.74 5.03
CA ASP A 133 9.97 4.47 3.92
C ASP A 133 9.40 4.07 2.54
N MET A 134 8.90 2.84 2.39
CA MET A 134 8.45 2.29 1.11
C MET A 134 6.92 2.30 0.92
N VAL A 135 6.16 2.55 1.99
CA VAL A 135 4.70 2.39 1.98
C VAL A 135 4.06 3.66 2.50
N SER A 136 2.91 4.02 1.95
CA SER A 136 2.27 5.26 2.35
C SER A 136 1.92 5.31 3.84
N PHE A 137 2.04 6.49 4.44
CA PHE A 137 1.73 6.79 5.84
C PHE A 137 0.42 6.14 6.37
N PHE A 138 -0.61 6.05 5.53
CA PHE A 138 -1.89 5.45 5.94
C PHE A 138 -1.87 3.93 6.13
N ALA A 139 -0.79 3.25 5.73
CA ALA A 139 -0.55 1.84 6.01
C ALA A 139 0.30 1.65 7.28
N GLY A 140 0.50 2.70 8.10
CA GLY A 140 1.28 2.59 9.33
C GLY A 140 0.69 1.60 10.33
N MET A 141 1.56 1.03 11.17
CA MET A 141 1.16 0.10 12.23
C MET A 141 0.89 0.87 13.53
N PRO A 142 -0.33 0.86 14.08
CA PRO A 142 -0.65 1.58 15.32
C PRO A 142 -0.02 0.90 16.55
N ALA A 143 0.94 1.58 17.18
CA ALA A 143 1.70 1.09 18.32
C ALA A 143 0.82 0.66 19.49
N TRP A 144 -0.34 1.31 19.69
CA TRP A 144 -1.30 0.96 20.73
C TRP A 144 -1.76 -0.50 20.69
N THR A 145 -1.79 -1.08 19.49
CA THR A 145 -2.36 -2.42 19.23
C THR A 145 -1.30 -3.44 18.84
N THR A 146 -0.21 -2.98 18.24
CA THR A 146 0.84 -3.83 17.69
C THR A 146 2.07 -3.92 18.59
N VAL A 147 2.35 -2.92 19.43
CA VAL A 147 3.50 -2.94 20.34
C VAL A 147 3.04 -3.43 21.71
N ALA A 148 3.62 -4.54 22.16
CA ALA A 148 3.37 -5.12 23.47
C ALA A 148 4.60 -4.94 24.36
N SER A 149 4.38 -4.60 25.63
CA SER A 149 5.45 -4.46 26.62
C SER A 149 5.09 -5.16 27.91
N THR A 150 6.07 -5.72 28.63
CA THR A 150 5.83 -6.27 29.98
C THR A 150 5.43 -5.21 31.00
N LEU A 151 5.58 -3.92 30.66
CA LEU A 151 5.02 -2.80 31.42
C LEU A 151 3.49 -2.70 31.29
N ASP A 152 2.88 -3.34 30.30
CA ASP A 152 1.41 -3.38 30.15
C ASP A 152 0.76 -4.13 31.32
N THR A 153 -0.38 -3.64 31.80
CA THR A 153 -1.05 -4.10 33.03
C THR A 153 -1.33 -5.60 33.09
N ARG A 154 -1.54 -6.24 31.94
CA ARG A 154 -1.82 -7.68 31.82
C ARG A 154 -0.63 -8.60 32.20
N PHE A 155 0.59 -8.07 32.28
CA PHE A 155 1.80 -8.84 32.56
C PHE A 155 2.29 -8.71 34.00
N TRP A 156 1.57 -7.96 34.81
CA TRP A 156 1.99 -7.69 36.17
C TRP A 156 1.80 -8.93 37.05
N PRO A 157 2.78 -9.25 37.91
CA PRO A 157 2.72 -10.42 38.79
C PRO A 157 1.55 -10.29 39.78
N GLN A 158 0.77 -11.36 39.92
CA GLN A 158 -0.35 -11.47 40.87
C GLN A 158 -0.30 -12.83 41.58
N PRO A 159 -0.19 -12.90 42.92
CA PRO A 159 0.11 -11.82 43.87
C PRO A 159 1.60 -11.44 43.90
N ASN A 160 1.92 -10.21 44.33
CA ASN A 160 3.29 -9.75 44.49
C ASN A 160 3.91 -10.28 45.81
N PRO A 161 5.08 -10.96 45.78
CA PRO A 161 5.69 -11.55 46.98
C PRO A 161 6.08 -10.52 48.07
N PHE A 162 6.28 -9.24 47.71
CA PHE A 162 6.60 -8.18 48.67
C PHE A 162 5.38 -7.41 49.17
N TYR A 163 4.20 -7.62 48.57
CA TYR A 163 2.96 -6.89 48.90
C TYR A 163 1.76 -7.86 48.92
N PRO A 164 1.66 -8.73 49.94
CA PRO A 164 0.65 -9.79 50.01
C PRO A 164 -0.80 -9.28 50.17
N GLY A 165 -0.99 -8.00 50.49
CA GLY A 165 -2.31 -7.36 50.64
C GLY A 165 -2.95 -6.85 49.33
N GLY A 166 -2.49 -7.30 48.16
CA GLY A 166 -3.07 -6.94 46.85
C GLY A 166 -2.82 -5.49 46.37
N ASN A 167 -2.17 -4.65 47.17
CA ASN A 167 -2.04 -3.21 46.95
C ASN A 167 -0.82 -2.75 46.12
N GLN A 168 -0.06 -3.65 45.49
CA GLN A 168 0.89 -3.22 44.45
C GLN A 168 0.97 -4.15 43.24
N PRO A 169 0.33 -3.75 42.13
CA PRO A 169 0.55 -4.37 40.85
C PRO A 169 1.39 -3.54 39.86
N TYR A 170 1.67 -2.25 40.10
CA TYR A 170 2.29 -1.37 39.09
C TYR A 170 3.84 -1.36 39.08
N PRO A 171 4.51 -1.15 37.91
CA PRO A 171 5.96 -1.00 37.79
C PRO A 171 6.43 0.26 38.49
N ILE A 172 7.43 0.10 39.36
CA ILE A 172 8.01 1.18 40.17
C ILE A 172 9.47 1.30 39.82
N LEU A 173 9.85 2.50 39.42
CA LEU A 173 11.23 2.89 39.24
C LEU A 173 11.65 3.72 40.46
N GLN A 174 12.31 3.07 41.41
CA GLN A 174 12.74 3.70 42.66
C GLN A 174 13.80 4.77 42.39
N LYS A 175 13.99 5.73 43.28
CA LYS A 175 15.13 6.65 43.25
C LYS A 175 16.39 6.01 43.87
N PRO A 176 17.59 6.46 43.50
CA PRO A 176 18.80 6.11 44.24
C PRO A 176 18.72 6.51 45.73
N GLN A 177 19.33 5.71 46.60
CA GLN A 177 19.48 6.03 48.01
C GLN A 177 20.59 7.06 48.22
N VAL A 178 20.58 7.69 49.39
CA VAL A 178 21.67 8.58 49.79
C VAL A 178 22.94 7.76 49.91
N GLY A 179 23.97 8.11 49.14
CA GLY A 179 25.24 7.37 49.07
C GLY A 179 25.33 6.36 47.93
N ASP A 180 24.26 6.13 47.16
CA ASP A 180 24.33 5.30 45.96
C ASP A 180 25.04 6.06 44.82
N TYR A 181 26.06 5.45 44.23
CA TYR A 181 26.81 6.03 43.10
C TYR A 181 26.21 5.73 41.73
N SER A 182 25.13 4.94 41.67
CA SER A 182 24.52 4.48 40.42
C SER A 182 23.00 4.66 40.40
N PRO A 183 22.42 5.09 39.26
CA PRO A 183 20.99 5.04 39.02
C PRO A 183 20.40 3.65 39.28
N THR A 184 19.22 3.62 39.88
CA THR A 184 18.39 2.41 40.01
C THR A 184 17.83 1.99 38.65
N VAL A 185 17.55 0.70 38.50
CA VAL A 185 17.04 0.11 37.25
C VAL A 185 15.63 -0.44 37.47
N LEU A 186 14.74 -0.17 36.52
CA LEU A 186 13.38 -0.70 36.51
C LEU A 186 13.40 -2.23 36.35
N THR A 187 12.77 -2.93 37.28
CA THR A 187 12.62 -4.39 37.25
C THR A 187 11.20 -4.78 37.68
N GLN A 188 10.73 -5.94 37.20
CA GLN A 188 9.45 -6.54 37.56
C GLN A 188 9.69 -7.96 38.13
N PRO A 189 9.31 -8.23 39.39
CA PRO A 189 8.84 -7.27 40.40
C PRO A 189 9.97 -6.30 40.82
N ALA A 190 9.60 -5.13 41.34
CA ALA A 190 10.58 -4.16 41.83
C ALA A 190 11.28 -4.70 43.09
N ILE A 191 12.60 -4.52 43.18
CA ILE A 191 13.37 -4.94 44.35
C ILE A 191 13.41 -3.81 45.38
N PRO A 192 12.94 -4.01 46.62
CA PRO A 192 13.13 -3.03 47.68
C PRO A 192 14.61 -2.87 48.05
N PRO A 193 15.11 -1.65 48.33
CA PRO A 193 16.52 -1.42 48.65
C PRO A 193 17.02 -2.10 49.94
N ARG A 194 16.09 -2.51 50.81
CA ARG A 194 16.38 -3.18 52.09
C ARG A 194 15.55 -4.47 52.22
N ARG A 195 15.58 -5.30 51.18
CA ARG A 195 14.89 -6.58 51.20
C ARG A 195 15.53 -7.52 52.23
N ASP A 196 14.70 -8.39 52.80
CA ASP A 196 15.19 -9.57 53.49
C ASP A 196 15.94 -10.45 52.47
N PRO A 197 17.23 -10.77 52.70
CA PRO A 197 18.01 -11.63 51.81
C PRO A 197 17.43 -13.04 51.64
N ASN A 198 16.55 -13.50 52.52
CA ASN A 198 15.90 -14.81 52.43
C ASN A 198 14.75 -14.87 51.42
N ILE A 199 14.27 -13.72 50.90
CA ILE A 199 13.22 -13.70 49.88
C ILE A 199 13.87 -13.83 48.50
N VAL A 200 13.77 -15.03 47.91
CA VAL A 200 14.24 -15.31 46.56
C VAL A 200 13.34 -14.60 45.54
N VAL A 201 13.92 -13.68 44.78
CA VAL A 201 13.23 -12.96 43.69
C VAL A 201 14.13 -12.89 42.47
N GLU A 202 13.57 -13.24 41.31
CA GLU A 202 14.18 -13.09 39.99
C GLU A 202 13.69 -11.79 39.34
N PRO A 203 14.36 -10.64 39.55
CA PRO A 203 14.00 -9.40 38.90
C PRO A 203 14.21 -9.51 37.38
N ARG A 204 13.15 -9.24 36.60
CA ARG A 204 13.26 -9.19 35.14
C ARG A 204 13.23 -7.74 34.69
N LYS A 205 14.18 -7.36 33.84
CA LYS A 205 14.15 -6.09 33.12
C LYS A 205 12.92 -6.07 32.20
N PRO A 206 12.35 -4.89 31.90
CA PRO A 206 11.19 -4.81 31.02
C PRO A 206 11.54 -5.30 29.61
N GLN A 207 10.56 -5.90 28.95
CA GLN A 207 10.69 -6.38 27.59
C GLN A 207 9.63 -5.74 26.69
N VAL A 208 9.97 -5.64 25.41
CA VAL A 208 9.08 -5.14 24.36
C VAL A 208 9.09 -6.09 23.17
N SER A 209 7.94 -6.25 22.54
CA SER A 209 7.78 -6.99 21.30
C SER A 209 6.79 -6.29 20.38
N ILE A 210 6.78 -6.72 19.12
CA ILE A 210 5.90 -6.19 18.09
C ILE A 210 5.17 -7.31 17.37
N ALA A 211 3.86 -7.19 17.28
CA ALA A 211 3.02 -8.02 16.43
C ALA A 211 2.80 -7.31 15.09
N ILE A 212 2.85 -8.07 14.00
CA ILE A 212 2.71 -7.54 12.65
C ILE A 212 1.30 -7.81 12.16
N PRO A 213 0.49 -6.78 11.84
CA PRO A 213 -0.84 -7.00 11.31
C PRO A 213 -0.82 -7.95 10.10
N PRO A 214 -1.80 -8.85 9.98
CA PRO A 214 -2.03 -9.60 8.76
C PRO A 214 -2.19 -8.65 7.58
N PHE A 215 -1.67 -9.04 6.43
CA PHE A 215 -1.69 -8.23 5.19
C PHE A 215 -0.95 -6.89 5.29
N GLN A 216 -0.14 -6.68 6.34
CA GLN A 216 0.74 -5.53 6.44
C GLN A 216 1.69 -5.53 5.23
N PRO A 217 1.76 -4.43 4.45
CA PRO A 217 2.68 -4.35 3.33
C PRO A 217 4.13 -4.52 3.79
N MET A 218 4.95 -5.15 2.96
CA MET A 218 6.37 -5.26 3.22
C MET A 218 7.05 -3.89 3.29
N GLY A 219 8.09 -3.79 4.11
CA GLY A 219 8.83 -2.55 4.29
C GLY A 219 9.54 -2.50 5.63
N VAL A 220 10.39 -1.49 5.82
CA VAL A 220 11.05 -1.22 7.10
C VAL A 220 10.19 -0.24 7.87
N TYR A 221 9.59 -0.67 8.97
CA TYR A 221 8.73 0.17 9.79
C TYR A 221 9.47 0.60 11.04
N SER A 222 9.37 1.89 11.39
CA SER A 222 10.00 2.40 12.59
C SER A 222 9.18 3.48 13.30
N GLN A 223 9.38 3.59 14.61
CA GLN A 223 8.86 4.68 15.43
C GLN A 223 9.72 4.87 16.68
N VAL A 224 9.73 6.09 17.21
CA VAL A 224 10.30 6.43 18.51
C VAL A 224 9.23 6.27 19.58
N LEU A 225 9.53 5.50 20.62
CA LEU A 225 8.69 5.28 21.79
C LEU A 225 9.51 5.57 23.05
N SER A 226 8.86 5.88 24.16
CA SER A 226 9.58 6.14 25.41
C SER A 226 8.77 5.67 26.62
N PRO A 227 9.41 5.05 27.63
CA PRO A 227 8.83 4.88 28.94
C PRO A 227 8.49 6.24 29.56
N TYR A 228 7.41 6.31 30.31
CA TYR A 228 6.97 7.54 30.96
C TYR A 228 6.35 7.25 32.32
N GLN A 229 6.42 8.26 33.21
CA GLN A 229 5.71 8.28 34.47
C GLN A 229 4.24 8.61 34.22
N HIS A 230 3.36 7.75 34.69
CA HIS A 230 1.93 7.87 34.51
C HIS A 230 1.27 8.74 35.57
N ASP A 231 0.44 9.68 35.13
CA ASP A 231 -0.52 10.35 36.01
C ASP A 231 -1.70 9.39 36.31
N PRO A 232 -2.05 9.15 37.59
CA PRO A 232 -3.15 8.28 38.00
C PRO A 232 -4.52 8.57 37.36
N SER A 233 -4.74 9.78 36.84
CA SER A 233 -5.99 10.17 36.17
C SER A 233 -6.04 9.77 34.67
N GLY A 234 -4.94 9.29 34.11
CA GLY A 234 -4.79 8.98 32.69
C GLY A 234 -5.11 7.54 32.30
N ILE A 235 -5.01 7.26 30.99
CA ILE A 235 -5.09 5.90 30.44
C ILE A 235 -3.66 5.33 30.31
N PRO A 236 -3.35 4.15 30.87
CA PRO A 236 -2.05 3.50 30.72
C PRO A 236 -1.58 3.41 29.26
N GLY A 237 -0.37 3.87 28.97
CA GLY A 237 0.19 3.91 27.61
C GLY A 237 -0.13 5.17 26.79
N VAL A 238 -0.99 6.07 27.29
CA VAL A 238 -1.20 7.42 26.75
C VAL A 238 -0.30 8.40 27.51
N VAL A 239 0.64 9.03 26.81
CA VAL A 239 1.66 9.89 27.42
C VAL A 239 1.02 11.20 27.89
N ASN A 240 1.15 11.48 29.19
CA ASN A 240 0.66 12.69 29.86
C ASN A 240 1.60 13.21 30.98
N GLY A 241 2.79 12.61 31.14
CA GLY A 241 3.77 12.97 32.18
C GLY A 241 5.20 12.96 31.66
N ALA A 242 6.18 13.02 32.58
CA ALA A 242 7.59 12.96 32.24
C ALA A 242 7.94 11.65 31.51
N PHE A 243 8.68 11.75 30.41
CA PHE A 243 9.09 10.61 29.59
C PHE A 243 10.61 10.53 29.47
N ALA A 244 11.13 9.34 29.18
CA ALA A 244 12.57 9.13 29.16
C ALA A 244 13.25 9.85 28.00
N THR A 245 14.42 10.43 28.33
CA THR A 245 15.29 11.14 27.39
C THR A 245 16.72 10.58 27.54
N PRO A 246 17.32 10.01 26.48
CA PRO A 246 16.79 9.87 25.12
C PRO A 246 15.66 8.81 25.04
N PRO A 247 14.77 8.89 24.03
CA PRO A 247 13.78 7.86 23.77
C PRO A 247 14.40 6.67 23.01
N MET A 248 13.66 5.56 22.91
CA MET A 248 14.09 4.38 22.14
C MET A 248 13.39 4.29 20.78
N ARG A 249 14.11 3.89 19.74
CA ARG A 249 13.56 3.61 18.42
C ARG A 249 13.27 2.13 18.25
N VAL A 250 12.03 1.80 17.93
CA VAL A 250 11.62 0.44 17.54
C VAL A 250 11.66 0.33 16.02
N VAL A 251 12.26 -0.74 15.50
CA VAL A 251 12.38 -1.03 14.07
C VAL A 251 12.00 -2.49 13.78
N VAL A 252 11.26 -2.71 12.70
CA VAL A 252 10.97 -4.06 12.17
C VAL A 252 10.90 -4.06 10.65
N ARG A 253 11.37 -5.15 10.02
CA ARG A 253 11.24 -5.38 8.57
C ARG A 253 10.11 -6.37 8.33
N VAL A 254 9.03 -5.91 7.70
CA VAL A 254 7.90 -6.79 7.34
C VAL A 254 8.23 -7.51 6.04
N ARG A 255 8.13 -8.84 6.06
CA ARG A 255 8.32 -9.72 4.88
C ARG A 255 7.05 -10.51 4.55
N GLU A 256 7.09 -11.24 3.44
CA GLU A 256 5.99 -12.06 2.97
C GLU A 256 5.56 -13.12 3.99
N THR A 257 4.27 -13.39 4.02
CA THR A 257 3.69 -14.50 4.78
C THR A 257 3.41 -15.67 3.85
N GLN A 258 3.73 -16.86 4.31
CA GLN A 258 3.41 -18.09 3.60
C GLN A 258 1.89 -18.34 3.64
N LEU A 259 1.27 -18.44 2.46
CA LEU A 259 -0.16 -18.71 2.33
C LEU A 259 -0.47 -20.22 2.31
N THR A 260 0.31 -21.00 1.55
CA THR A 260 0.12 -22.44 1.36
C THR A 260 1.42 -23.23 1.53
N GLY A 261 1.30 -24.53 1.75
CA GLY A 261 2.40 -25.49 1.83
C GLY A 261 3.15 -25.53 3.17
N SER A 262 2.92 -24.56 4.06
CA SER A 262 3.33 -24.51 5.48
C SER A 262 2.86 -23.18 6.10
N THR A 263 3.21 -22.94 7.36
CA THR A 263 3.12 -21.63 8.02
C THR A 263 4.49 -21.12 8.48
N ASN A 264 4.65 -19.81 8.64
CA ASN A 264 5.83 -19.22 9.27
C ASN A 264 5.76 -19.36 10.80
N GLN A 265 6.92 -19.48 11.45
CA GLN A 265 6.99 -19.51 12.92
C GLN A 265 6.36 -18.24 13.53
N GLY A 266 5.52 -18.41 14.56
CA GLY A 266 4.84 -17.32 15.25
C GLY A 266 3.66 -16.70 14.47
N VAL A 267 3.31 -17.24 13.30
CA VAL A 267 2.14 -16.86 12.51
C VAL A 267 1.13 -18.01 12.53
N VAL A 268 -0.14 -17.69 12.77
CA VAL A 268 -1.19 -18.69 12.60
C VAL A 268 -1.28 -19.15 11.14
N PRO A 269 -1.59 -20.43 10.89
CA PRO A 269 -1.84 -20.92 9.54
C PRO A 269 -2.72 -19.98 8.71
N MET A 270 -2.25 -19.61 7.52
CA MET A 270 -3.06 -18.84 6.58
C MET A 270 -4.11 -19.75 5.95
N ILE A 271 -3.66 -20.77 5.19
CA ILE A 271 -4.51 -21.85 4.67
C ILE A 271 -4.07 -23.18 5.27
N ASP A 272 -2.79 -23.55 5.10
CA ASP A 272 -2.25 -24.82 5.54
C ASP A 272 -1.46 -24.72 6.85
N GLY A 273 -1.56 -25.75 7.68
CA GLY A 273 -0.68 -25.94 8.84
C GLY A 273 0.74 -26.34 8.46
N VAL A 274 1.59 -26.56 9.46
CA VAL A 274 2.94 -27.11 9.24
C VAL A 274 2.79 -28.54 8.68
N PRO A 275 3.37 -28.86 7.50
CA PRO A 275 3.31 -30.20 6.94
C PRO A 275 4.13 -31.19 7.77
N ASN A 276 3.76 -32.48 7.71
CA ASN A 276 4.59 -33.54 8.27
C ASN A 276 5.98 -33.54 7.61
N ALA A 277 7.01 -33.96 8.36
CA ALA A 277 8.42 -33.88 7.93
C ALA A 277 8.73 -34.50 6.56
N ASN A 278 7.95 -35.52 6.14
CA ASN A 278 8.13 -36.26 4.89
C ASN A 278 7.04 -35.96 3.83
N ALA A 279 6.22 -34.94 4.03
CA ALA A 279 5.20 -34.58 3.03
C ALA A 279 5.87 -34.07 1.74
N PRO A 280 5.40 -34.48 0.55
CA PRO A 280 5.88 -33.94 -0.71
C PRO A 280 5.79 -32.42 -0.72
N ARG A 281 6.87 -31.74 -1.14
CA ARG A 281 6.84 -30.28 -1.27
C ARG A 281 5.86 -29.92 -2.39
N VAL A 282 4.86 -29.12 -2.06
CA VAL A 282 3.85 -28.63 -3.01
C VAL A 282 4.53 -27.85 -4.13
N SER A 283 4.25 -28.20 -5.39
CA SER A 283 4.77 -27.51 -6.59
C SER A 283 3.65 -26.86 -7.44
N ASP A 284 4.05 -25.91 -8.31
CA ASP A 284 3.24 -25.08 -9.22
C ASP A 284 2.00 -24.38 -8.62
N ILE A 285 2.23 -23.34 -7.82
CA ILE A 285 1.18 -22.53 -7.20
C ILE A 285 0.83 -21.35 -8.12
N THR A 286 0.39 -21.62 -9.36
CA THR A 286 -0.16 -20.54 -10.20
C THR A 286 -1.50 -20.08 -9.61
N PRO A 287 -1.62 -18.84 -9.09
CA PRO A 287 -2.82 -18.42 -8.39
C PRO A 287 -3.81 -17.74 -9.34
N ALA A 288 -5.09 -17.87 -9.01
CA ALA A 288 -6.15 -16.98 -9.44
C ALA A 288 -6.92 -16.51 -8.22
N ALA A 289 -7.35 -15.26 -8.21
CA ALA A 289 -8.22 -14.78 -7.15
C ALA A 289 -9.27 -13.85 -7.73
N TYR A 290 -10.42 -13.82 -7.10
CA TYR A 290 -11.39 -12.76 -7.33
C TYR A 290 -12.01 -12.33 -6.01
N ARG A 291 -12.37 -11.05 -5.96
CA ARG A 291 -13.12 -10.50 -4.85
C ARG A 291 -14.59 -10.50 -5.22
N ASP A 292 -15.40 -11.18 -4.43
CA ASP A 292 -16.85 -11.27 -4.66
C ASP A 292 -17.46 -9.87 -4.53
N PRO A 293 -18.13 -9.34 -5.58
CA PRO A 293 -18.75 -8.02 -5.52
C PRO A 293 -19.91 -7.92 -4.53
N ASN A 294 -20.59 -9.04 -4.22
CA ASN A 294 -21.76 -9.07 -3.35
C ASN A 294 -21.37 -9.23 -1.88
N THR A 295 -20.49 -10.20 -1.58
CA THR A 295 -20.09 -10.50 -0.20
C THR A 295 -18.80 -9.80 0.23
N GLY A 296 -18.01 -9.29 -0.72
CA GLY A 296 -16.70 -8.68 -0.47
C GLY A 296 -15.58 -9.67 -0.10
N ARG A 297 -15.91 -10.97 0.04
CA ARG A 297 -14.99 -12.08 0.30
C ARG A 297 -13.97 -12.22 -0.83
N LEU A 298 -12.79 -12.74 -0.51
CA LEU A 298 -11.75 -13.03 -1.49
C LEU A 298 -11.65 -14.53 -1.67
N HIS A 299 -11.92 -15.03 -2.87
CA HIS A 299 -11.72 -16.42 -3.23
C HIS A 299 -10.39 -16.56 -3.94
N LEU A 300 -9.54 -17.46 -3.44
CA LEU A 300 -8.25 -17.82 -4.00
C LEU A 300 -8.34 -19.24 -4.55
N PHE A 301 -7.89 -19.42 -5.79
CA PHE A 301 -7.71 -20.69 -6.46
C PHE A 301 -6.24 -20.87 -6.80
N TRP A 302 -5.73 -22.10 -6.72
CA TRP A 302 -4.38 -22.42 -7.14
C TRP A 302 -4.29 -23.85 -7.63
N ALA A 303 -3.33 -24.12 -8.49
CA ALA A 303 -2.96 -25.49 -8.85
C ALA A 303 -1.99 -26.06 -7.81
N SER A 304 -2.05 -27.35 -7.55
CA SER A 304 -1.15 -28.05 -6.63
C SER A 304 -1.18 -29.56 -6.88
N ASN A 305 -0.07 -30.23 -6.61
CA ASN A 305 0.04 -31.70 -6.57
C ASN A 305 -0.10 -32.25 -5.13
N ARG A 306 -0.75 -31.52 -4.21
CA ARG A 306 -0.85 -31.91 -2.79
C ARG A 306 -1.70 -33.16 -2.55
N ALA A 307 -2.72 -33.39 -3.38
CA ALA A 307 -3.45 -34.63 -3.33
C ALA A 307 -2.74 -35.58 -4.26
N ASP A 308 -2.44 -36.75 -3.72
CA ASP A 308 -2.06 -37.89 -4.51
C ASP A 308 -3.23 -38.89 -4.57
N PRO A 309 -4.37 -38.53 -5.20
CA PRO A 309 -5.58 -39.35 -5.13
C PRO A 309 -5.41 -40.73 -5.81
N VAL A 310 -4.33 -40.94 -6.58
CA VAL A 310 -4.11 -42.17 -7.36
C VAL A 310 -2.61 -42.57 -7.51
N ASN A 311 -1.72 -42.19 -6.59
CA ASN A 311 -0.26 -42.38 -6.71
C ASN A 311 0.38 -41.74 -7.98
N ARG A 312 -0.03 -40.51 -8.31
CA ARG A 312 0.42 -39.67 -9.44
C ARG A 312 1.06 -38.37 -8.92
N PRO A 313 2.34 -38.37 -8.51
CA PRO A 313 3.00 -37.19 -7.94
C PRO A 313 3.14 -36.00 -8.91
N ASP A 314 3.06 -36.27 -10.23
CA ASP A 314 3.18 -35.28 -11.31
C ASP A 314 1.83 -34.69 -11.78
N SER A 315 0.71 -35.17 -11.21
CA SER A 315 -0.62 -34.64 -11.51
C SER A 315 -0.93 -33.38 -10.69
N PHE A 316 -1.45 -32.36 -11.36
CA PHE A 316 -1.89 -31.11 -10.73
C PHE A 316 -3.41 -31.05 -10.68
N TYR A 317 -3.94 -30.62 -9.54
CA TYR A 317 -5.34 -30.32 -9.33
C TYR A 317 -5.52 -28.90 -8.82
N LEU A 318 -6.71 -28.36 -9.01
CA LEU A 318 -7.10 -27.06 -8.46
C LEU A 318 -7.60 -27.21 -7.04
N TYR A 319 -7.28 -26.21 -6.24
CA TYR A 319 -7.75 -26.03 -4.88
C TYR A 319 -8.29 -24.62 -4.70
N LYS A 320 -9.14 -24.44 -3.71
CA LYS A 320 -9.75 -23.15 -3.38
C LYS A 320 -9.76 -22.91 -1.88
N ALA A 321 -9.59 -21.66 -1.51
CA ALA A 321 -9.83 -21.15 -0.17
C ALA A 321 -10.48 -19.75 -0.24
N THR A 322 -11.19 -19.36 0.80
CA THR A 322 -11.88 -18.07 0.94
C THR A 322 -11.36 -17.32 2.15
N LEU A 323 -11.06 -16.05 1.97
CA LEU A 323 -10.85 -15.11 3.05
C LEU A 323 -12.13 -14.33 3.29
N ASN A 324 -12.64 -14.42 4.52
CA ASN A 324 -13.88 -13.77 4.94
C ASN A 324 -13.71 -12.25 5.03
N TRP A 325 -14.75 -11.52 4.67
CA TRP A 325 -14.77 -10.06 4.72
C TRP A 325 -16.09 -9.53 5.30
N ASP A 326 -16.00 -8.45 6.06
CA ASP A 326 -17.11 -7.68 6.60
C ASP A 326 -16.86 -6.18 6.37
N ALA A 327 -17.84 -5.50 5.76
CA ALA A 327 -17.79 -4.07 5.47
C ALA A 327 -17.94 -3.19 6.71
N ASN A 328 -18.66 -3.69 7.71
CA ASN A 328 -19.10 -2.90 8.86
C ASN A 328 -18.12 -3.00 10.03
N ASN A 329 -17.31 -4.07 10.05
CA ASN A 329 -16.42 -4.38 11.14
C ASN A 329 -14.98 -4.41 10.64
N THR A 330 -14.16 -3.44 11.07
CA THR A 330 -12.71 -3.64 11.09
C THR A 330 -12.35 -4.36 12.37
N LEU A 331 -11.42 -5.33 12.31
CA LEU A 331 -10.93 -6.04 13.51
C LEU A 331 -10.56 -5.07 14.64
N GLN A 332 -10.03 -3.87 14.32
CA GLN A 332 -9.92 -2.79 15.28
C GLN A 332 -9.93 -1.41 14.61
N ASN A 333 -10.44 -0.42 15.34
CA ASN A 333 -10.19 0.99 15.04
C ASN A 333 -8.67 1.28 15.01
N GLY A 334 -8.14 1.60 13.84
CA GLY A 334 -6.74 2.01 13.66
C GLY A 334 -5.85 1.02 12.90
N VAL A 335 -6.18 -0.29 12.87
CA VAL A 335 -5.45 -1.28 12.05
C VAL A 335 -6.02 -1.29 10.64
N ARG A 336 -5.59 -0.32 9.83
CA ARG A 336 -6.15 -0.07 8.49
C ARG A 336 -5.80 -1.16 7.47
N THR A 337 -4.81 -2.01 7.73
CA THR A 337 -4.33 -3.04 6.80
C THR A 337 -5.22 -4.28 6.77
N THR A 338 -5.95 -4.58 7.85
CA THR A 338 -6.91 -5.69 7.86
C THR A 338 -8.25 -5.31 7.20
N ASN A 339 -8.66 -4.03 7.20
CA ASN A 339 -9.71 -3.46 6.33
C ASN A 339 -10.96 -4.34 6.09
N GLY A 340 -11.49 -4.96 7.14
CA GLY A 340 -12.68 -5.83 7.10
C GLY A 340 -12.41 -7.32 6.87
N TRP A 341 -11.17 -7.74 6.65
CA TRP A 341 -10.79 -9.15 6.63
C TRP A 341 -10.93 -9.77 8.02
N LEU A 342 -11.61 -10.91 8.09
CA LEU A 342 -11.85 -11.66 9.31
C LEU A 342 -11.21 -13.04 9.19
N PRO A 343 -10.61 -13.57 10.27
CA PRO A 343 -10.17 -14.95 10.26
C PRO A 343 -11.38 -15.89 10.25
N ASP A 344 -11.24 -17.02 9.57
CA ASP A 344 -12.23 -18.11 9.57
C ASP A 344 -12.43 -18.71 10.96
N SER A 345 -11.35 -18.85 11.73
CA SER A 345 -11.35 -19.41 13.09
C SER A 345 -10.26 -18.77 13.96
N SER A 346 -10.22 -19.13 15.25
CA SER A 346 -9.17 -18.67 16.17
C SER A 346 -7.75 -19.16 15.82
N ASN A 347 -7.62 -20.12 14.91
CA ASN A 347 -6.34 -20.72 14.52
C ASN A 347 -6.04 -20.65 13.02
N ARG A 348 -6.90 -20.01 12.20
CA ARG A 348 -6.71 -19.92 10.75
C ARG A 348 -7.38 -18.68 10.16
N TRP A 349 -6.74 -18.08 9.15
CA TRP A 349 -7.29 -16.90 8.47
C TRP A 349 -8.29 -17.23 7.37
N TRP A 350 -7.97 -18.22 6.55
CA TRP A 350 -8.79 -18.64 5.42
C TRP A 350 -9.67 -19.83 5.81
N ASP A 351 -10.73 -20.09 5.04
CA ASP A 351 -11.54 -21.30 5.20
C ASP A 351 -10.74 -22.59 4.95
N ALA A 352 -11.34 -23.73 5.28
CA ALA A 352 -10.77 -25.02 4.94
C ALA A 352 -10.68 -25.18 3.41
N THR A 353 -9.57 -25.75 2.94
CA THR A 353 -9.33 -25.92 1.51
C THR A 353 -10.37 -26.83 0.85
N PHE A 354 -10.98 -26.35 -0.24
CA PHE A 354 -11.75 -27.15 -1.18
C PHE A 354 -10.82 -27.76 -2.26
N GLY A 355 -11.05 -29.01 -2.64
CA GLY A 355 -10.30 -29.74 -3.67
C GLY A 355 -9.87 -31.14 -3.20
N PRO A 356 -9.25 -31.97 -4.07
CA PRO A 356 -8.83 -31.67 -5.45
C PRO A 356 -10.00 -31.47 -6.43
N TYR A 357 -9.84 -30.55 -7.38
CA TYR A 357 -10.80 -30.29 -8.46
C TYR A 357 -10.09 -30.13 -9.83
N PRO A 358 -10.70 -30.53 -10.96
CA PRO A 358 -11.86 -31.40 -11.05
C PRO A 358 -11.55 -32.80 -10.52
N ASN A 359 -12.56 -33.50 -10.02
CA ASN A 359 -12.44 -34.93 -9.70
C ASN A 359 -12.49 -35.74 -11.00
N ASP A 360 -11.39 -35.73 -11.77
CA ASP A 360 -11.25 -36.41 -13.07
C ASP A 360 -10.18 -37.52 -13.02
N PRO A 361 -10.39 -38.61 -12.25
CA PRO A 361 -9.39 -39.66 -12.08
C PRO A 361 -9.11 -40.46 -13.36
N ASN A 362 -10.07 -40.51 -14.29
CA ASN A 362 -10.06 -41.29 -15.52
C ASN A 362 -9.80 -40.46 -16.80
N GLY A 363 -9.75 -39.13 -16.69
CA GLY A 363 -9.60 -38.25 -17.85
C GLY A 363 -10.84 -38.15 -18.72
N ASP A 364 -12.03 -38.31 -18.14
CA ASP A 364 -13.31 -38.26 -18.84
C ASP A 364 -13.61 -36.88 -19.40
N LEU A 365 -13.01 -35.82 -18.82
CA LEU A 365 -13.10 -34.48 -19.39
C LEU A 365 -12.37 -34.40 -20.72
N PHE A 366 -11.19 -35.03 -20.83
CA PHE A 366 -10.37 -35.03 -22.04
C PHE A 366 -10.98 -35.91 -23.13
N SER A 367 -11.44 -37.11 -22.77
CA SER A 367 -12.06 -38.04 -23.75
C SER A 367 -13.30 -37.42 -24.40
N ARG A 368 -14.11 -36.70 -23.62
CA ARG A 368 -15.32 -36.02 -24.08
C ARG A 368 -15.01 -34.75 -24.87
N ALA A 369 -14.08 -33.92 -24.39
CA ALA A 369 -13.72 -32.67 -25.04
C ALA A 369 -13.02 -32.87 -26.40
N LEU A 370 -12.20 -33.92 -26.52
CA LEU A 370 -11.50 -34.26 -27.76
C LEU A 370 -12.30 -35.21 -28.67
N GLY A 371 -13.48 -35.64 -28.25
CA GLY A 371 -14.32 -36.56 -29.03
C GLY A 371 -13.63 -37.89 -29.35
N LEU A 372 -12.83 -38.43 -28.44
CA LEU A 372 -11.96 -39.60 -28.72
C LEU A 372 -12.75 -40.89 -29.01
N GLY A 373 -14.00 -40.99 -28.57
CA GLY A 373 -14.82 -42.20 -28.70
C GLY A 373 -14.30 -43.41 -27.89
N ARG A 374 -13.31 -43.20 -27.01
CA ARG A 374 -12.69 -44.22 -26.16
C ARG A 374 -12.26 -43.62 -24.81
N PRO A 375 -12.11 -44.44 -23.75
CA PRO A 375 -11.41 -44.01 -22.54
C PRO A 375 -9.92 -43.79 -22.80
N LEU A 376 -9.29 -43.01 -21.93
CA LEU A 376 -7.83 -42.86 -21.92
C LEU A 376 -7.16 -44.12 -21.38
N THR A 377 -5.95 -44.41 -21.87
CA THR A 377 -5.10 -45.48 -21.33
C THR A 377 -4.45 -45.06 -20.01
N SER A 378 -3.99 -46.00 -19.18
CA SER A 378 -3.32 -45.69 -17.91
C SER A 378 -2.09 -44.79 -18.08
N ALA A 379 -1.36 -44.93 -19.19
CA ALA A 379 -0.22 -44.07 -19.51
C ALA A 379 -0.64 -42.64 -19.87
N GLU A 380 -1.71 -42.47 -20.67
CA GLU A 380 -2.27 -41.14 -20.98
C GLU A 380 -2.83 -40.47 -19.72
N ILE A 381 -3.56 -41.24 -18.90
CA ILE A 381 -4.13 -40.79 -17.63
C ILE A 381 -3.05 -40.29 -16.65
N ALA A 382 -1.88 -40.92 -16.62
CA ALA A 382 -0.76 -40.51 -15.76
C ALA A 382 -0.18 -39.12 -16.14
N THR A 383 -0.49 -38.61 -17.33
CA THR A 383 -0.01 -37.30 -17.81
C THR A 383 -0.97 -36.15 -17.57
N ILE A 384 -2.15 -36.43 -16.99
CA ILE A 384 -3.19 -35.43 -16.77
C ILE A 384 -2.70 -34.37 -15.77
N LYS A 385 -2.86 -33.10 -16.16
CA LYS A 385 -2.64 -31.94 -15.29
C LYS A 385 -3.77 -30.93 -15.44
N HIS A 386 -4.23 -30.38 -14.33
CA HIS A 386 -5.11 -29.22 -14.29
C HIS A 386 -4.38 -28.06 -13.61
N HIS A 387 -4.08 -27.02 -14.37
CA HIS A 387 -3.23 -25.92 -13.90
C HIS A 387 -3.63 -24.57 -14.49
N ARG A 388 -2.94 -23.50 -14.07
CA ARG A 388 -3.14 -22.12 -14.55
C ARG A 388 -4.61 -21.66 -14.42
N PRO A 389 -5.20 -21.70 -13.22
CA PRO A 389 -6.55 -21.19 -13.03
C PRO A 389 -6.60 -19.68 -13.33
N PHE A 390 -7.77 -19.19 -13.74
CA PHE A 390 -8.13 -17.77 -13.80
C PHE A 390 -9.66 -17.61 -13.69
N VAL A 391 -10.14 -16.42 -13.32
CA VAL A 391 -11.56 -16.21 -13.02
C VAL A 391 -12.15 -15.04 -13.82
N ARG A 392 -13.35 -15.23 -14.37
CA ARG A 392 -14.20 -14.17 -14.92
C ARG A 392 -15.33 -13.86 -13.93
N VAL A 393 -15.47 -12.61 -13.49
CA VAL A 393 -16.59 -12.19 -12.63
C VAL A 393 -17.61 -11.41 -13.44
N THR A 394 -18.86 -11.89 -13.50
CA THR A 394 -20.01 -11.21 -14.10
C THR A 394 -21.04 -10.83 -13.01
N PRO A 395 -22.00 -9.94 -13.27
CA PRO A 395 -23.15 -9.68 -12.39
C PRO A 395 -23.98 -10.94 -12.13
N SER A 396 -24.00 -11.89 -13.07
CA SER A 396 -24.71 -13.17 -12.92
C SER A 396 -23.95 -14.22 -12.10
N GLY A 397 -22.70 -13.93 -11.71
CA GLY A 397 -21.82 -14.84 -10.98
C GLY A 397 -20.40 -14.91 -11.55
N ALA A 398 -19.55 -15.67 -10.88
CA ALA A 398 -18.17 -15.89 -11.32
C ALA A 398 -18.03 -17.23 -12.05
N PHE A 399 -17.03 -17.33 -12.93
CA PHE A 399 -16.67 -18.53 -13.68
C PHE A 399 -15.18 -18.81 -13.48
N LEU A 400 -14.85 -20.02 -13.08
CA LEU A 400 -13.48 -20.50 -12.98
C LEU A 400 -13.09 -21.15 -14.30
N PHE A 401 -11.93 -20.76 -14.80
CA PHE A 401 -11.29 -21.32 -15.98
C PHE A 401 -9.95 -21.94 -15.58
N TRP A 402 -9.53 -22.97 -16.30
CA TRP A 402 -8.21 -23.58 -16.12
C TRP A 402 -7.76 -24.32 -17.37
N THR A 403 -6.46 -24.52 -17.49
CA THR A 403 -5.88 -25.36 -18.55
C THR A 403 -5.81 -26.80 -18.07
N GLY A 404 -6.39 -27.72 -18.84
CA GLY A 404 -6.12 -29.15 -18.74
C GLY A 404 -5.08 -29.56 -19.77
N GLU A 405 -4.09 -30.33 -19.34
CA GLU A 405 -3.04 -30.89 -20.19
C GLU A 405 -3.11 -32.41 -20.16
N VAL A 406 -2.99 -33.05 -21.33
CA VAL A 406 -2.83 -34.50 -21.47
C VAL A 406 -1.89 -34.80 -22.65
N LEU A 407 -1.10 -35.86 -22.53
CA LEU A 407 -0.34 -36.40 -23.67
C LEU A 407 -1.09 -37.60 -24.25
N LEU A 408 -1.45 -37.51 -25.54
CA LEU A 408 -2.02 -38.61 -26.30
C LEU A 408 -1.03 -39.01 -27.39
N ARG A 409 -0.56 -40.26 -27.36
CA ARG A 409 0.42 -40.78 -28.34
C ARG A 409 1.64 -39.86 -28.53
N ASN A 410 2.21 -39.37 -27.42
CA ASN A 410 3.32 -38.39 -27.37
C ASN A 410 3.04 -37.00 -27.93
N GLN A 411 1.80 -36.69 -28.32
CA GLN A 411 1.38 -35.34 -28.67
C GLN A 411 0.71 -34.68 -27.47
N LYS A 412 1.13 -33.45 -27.17
CA LYS A 412 0.55 -32.64 -26.10
C LYS A 412 -0.76 -31.99 -26.56
N TYR A 413 -1.81 -32.13 -25.75
CA TYR A 413 -3.07 -31.41 -25.92
C TYR A 413 -3.29 -30.50 -24.71
N GLU A 414 -3.54 -29.22 -24.97
CA GLU A 414 -3.89 -28.20 -23.97
C GLU A 414 -5.33 -27.74 -24.20
N LEU A 415 -6.24 -28.15 -23.33
CA LEU A 415 -7.65 -27.78 -23.36
C LEU A 415 -7.93 -26.68 -22.34
N LEU A 416 -8.78 -25.73 -22.70
CA LEU A 416 -9.30 -24.76 -21.75
C LEU A 416 -10.66 -25.24 -21.24
N PHE A 417 -10.79 -25.41 -19.93
CA PHE A 417 -12.04 -25.78 -19.28
C PHE A 417 -12.60 -24.61 -18.49
N TYR A 418 -13.93 -24.61 -18.29
CA TYR A 418 -14.60 -23.65 -17.42
C TYR A 418 -15.77 -24.27 -16.67
N VAL A 419 -16.12 -23.65 -15.54
CA VAL A 419 -17.27 -24.00 -14.70
C VAL A 419 -17.80 -22.75 -14.02
N ARG A 420 -19.11 -22.69 -13.79
CA ARG A 420 -19.71 -21.61 -12.99
C ARG A 420 -19.35 -21.81 -11.52
N LEU A 421 -19.13 -20.71 -10.80
CA LEU A 421 -18.93 -20.73 -9.36
C LEU A 421 -20.25 -20.47 -8.64
N ASN A 422 -20.46 -21.17 -7.53
CA ASN A 422 -21.57 -20.92 -6.63
C ASN A 422 -21.46 -19.48 -6.09
N PRO A 423 -22.53 -18.66 -6.19
CA PRO A 423 -22.48 -17.25 -5.79
C PRO A 423 -22.36 -17.02 -4.28
N ILE A 424 -22.56 -18.05 -3.45
CA ILE A 424 -22.47 -17.98 -1.98
C ILE A 424 -21.14 -18.56 -1.48
N THR A 425 -20.76 -19.75 -1.97
CA THR A 425 -19.57 -20.46 -1.48
C THR A 425 -18.32 -20.17 -2.30
N GLY A 426 -18.47 -19.70 -3.54
CA GLY A 426 -17.37 -19.53 -4.50
C GLY A 426 -16.78 -20.86 -5.00
N GLU A 427 -17.45 -21.99 -4.75
CA GLU A 427 -16.99 -23.32 -5.21
C GLU A 427 -17.50 -23.63 -6.62
N PRO A 428 -16.79 -24.45 -7.41
CA PRO A 428 -17.29 -24.96 -8.69
C PRO A 428 -18.68 -25.61 -8.57
N ALA A 429 -19.61 -25.16 -9.40
CA ALA A 429 -20.99 -25.64 -9.45
C ALA A 429 -21.30 -26.24 -10.83
N GLY A 430 -21.68 -27.52 -10.84
CA GLY A 430 -22.02 -28.26 -12.06
C GLY A 430 -20.82 -28.91 -12.74
N ASN A 431 -21.03 -29.36 -13.98
CA ASN A 431 -20.02 -30.10 -14.76
C ASN A 431 -19.10 -29.13 -15.53
N PRO A 432 -17.77 -29.35 -15.51
CA PRO A 432 -16.84 -28.65 -16.40
C PRO A 432 -17.26 -28.74 -17.85
N GLN A 433 -17.10 -27.64 -18.58
CA GLN A 433 -17.26 -27.58 -20.02
C GLN A 433 -15.93 -27.21 -20.67
N ALA A 434 -15.64 -27.78 -21.84
CA ALA A 434 -14.50 -27.38 -22.64
C ALA A 434 -14.85 -26.14 -23.47
N VAL A 435 -13.92 -25.20 -23.52
CA VAL A 435 -13.96 -24.08 -24.46
C VAL A 435 -13.53 -24.63 -25.83
N PRO A 436 -14.31 -24.44 -26.91
CA PRO A 436 -14.01 -25.02 -28.22
C PRO A 436 -12.87 -24.26 -28.92
N LEU A 437 -11.65 -24.45 -28.43
CA LEU A 437 -10.41 -23.90 -28.99
C LEU A 437 -9.55 -25.01 -29.56
N ASP A 438 -8.71 -24.68 -30.54
CA ASP A 438 -7.71 -25.62 -31.05
C ASP A 438 -6.81 -26.12 -29.90
N PRO A 439 -6.84 -27.41 -29.56
CA PRO A 439 -6.14 -27.95 -28.40
C PRO A 439 -4.63 -28.18 -28.64
N VAL A 440 -4.14 -28.03 -29.87
CA VAL A 440 -2.73 -28.26 -30.23
C VAL A 440 -1.92 -26.97 -30.18
N MET A 441 -2.58 -25.81 -30.27
CA MET A 441 -1.91 -24.51 -30.20
C MET A 441 -1.53 -24.17 -28.74
N PRO A 442 -0.22 -24.07 -28.40
CA PRO A 442 0.20 -23.74 -27.06
C PRO A 442 -0.20 -22.31 -26.71
N ARG A 443 -0.91 -22.13 -25.59
CA ARG A 443 -1.34 -20.81 -25.09
C ARG A 443 -0.73 -20.55 -23.74
N SER A 444 0.11 -19.52 -23.65
CA SER A 444 0.72 -19.10 -22.39
C SER A 444 0.06 -17.81 -21.88
N SER A 445 0.14 -17.57 -20.58
CA SER A 445 -0.41 -16.37 -19.93
C SER A 445 -1.89 -16.06 -20.27
N LEU A 446 -2.78 -17.05 -20.12
CA LEU A 446 -4.21 -16.88 -20.34
C LEU A 446 -4.82 -15.84 -19.39
N ALA A 447 -5.69 -14.98 -19.92
CA ALA A 447 -6.50 -14.04 -19.17
C ALA A 447 -7.85 -13.84 -19.87
N ILE A 448 -8.94 -13.79 -19.11
CA ILE A 448 -10.27 -13.50 -19.66
C ILE A 448 -10.87 -12.27 -18.99
N THR A 449 -11.59 -11.49 -19.77
CA THR A 449 -12.36 -10.34 -19.28
C THR A 449 -13.58 -10.16 -20.17
N GLY A 450 -14.52 -9.31 -19.79
CA GLY A 450 -15.77 -9.19 -20.54
C GLY A 450 -16.68 -8.08 -20.03
N VAL A 451 -17.70 -7.82 -20.84
CA VAL A 451 -18.80 -6.92 -20.51
C VAL A 451 -20.09 -7.65 -20.78
N ASP A 452 -20.96 -7.63 -19.78
CA ASP A 452 -22.13 -8.50 -19.76
C ASP A 452 -23.14 -8.06 -20.82
N GLY A 453 -23.71 -9.03 -21.51
CA GLY A 453 -24.55 -8.83 -22.69
C GLY A 453 -23.80 -8.41 -23.96
N VAL A 454 -22.50 -8.12 -23.90
CA VAL A 454 -21.69 -7.69 -25.06
C VAL A 454 -20.79 -8.82 -25.55
N GLY A 455 -19.98 -9.38 -24.67
CA GLY A 455 -18.95 -10.34 -25.06
C GLY A 455 -17.92 -10.62 -23.98
N ASN A 456 -17.13 -11.67 -24.21
CA ASN A 456 -15.93 -11.99 -23.44
C ASN A 456 -14.72 -12.00 -24.36
N TRP A 457 -13.56 -11.63 -23.83
CA TRP A 457 -12.28 -11.62 -24.53
C TRP A 457 -11.30 -12.51 -23.79
N LEU A 458 -10.81 -13.55 -24.45
CA LEU A 458 -9.74 -14.40 -23.95
C LEU A 458 -8.42 -13.99 -24.62
N PHE A 459 -7.48 -13.51 -23.81
CA PHE A 459 -6.14 -13.11 -24.21
C PHE A 459 -5.12 -14.19 -23.86
N TYR A 460 -4.09 -14.32 -24.69
CA TYR A 460 -2.94 -15.19 -24.44
C TYR A 460 -1.72 -14.72 -25.22
N VAL A 461 -0.56 -15.26 -24.83
CA VAL A 461 0.71 -15.07 -25.52
C VAL A 461 1.05 -16.34 -26.30
N ALA A 462 1.36 -16.16 -27.58
CA ALA A 462 1.83 -17.21 -28.48
C ALA A 462 2.94 -16.66 -29.40
N ALA A 463 3.78 -17.56 -29.95
CA ALA A 463 4.92 -17.21 -30.78
C ALA A 463 4.93 -17.96 -32.14
N PRO A 464 3.87 -17.84 -32.97
CA PRO A 464 3.75 -18.61 -34.21
C PRO A 464 4.85 -18.33 -35.24
N ALA A 465 5.47 -17.15 -35.20
CA ALA A 465 6.58 -16.74 -36.08
C ALA A 465 7.90 -16.52 -35.31
N GLY A 466 8.08 -17.19 -34.17
CA GLY A 466 9.28 -17.07 -33.32
C GLY A 466 9.36 -15.80 -32.47
N ARG A 467 8.42 -14.85 -32.63
CA ARG A 467 8.27 -13.69 -31.75
C ARG A 467 6.98 -13.80 -30.94
N SER A 468 7.09 -13.72 -29.61
CA SER A 468 5.94 -13.76 -28.70
C SER A 468 5.08 -12.50 -28.85
N GLN A 469 3.80 -12.70 -29.16
CA GLN A 469 2.80 -11.67 -29.39
C GLN A 469 1.53 -11.97 -28.60
N ILE A 470 0.70 -10.95 -28.41
CA ILE A 470 -0.61 -11.09 -27.78
C ILE A 470 -1.65 -11.41 -28.85
N PHE A 471 -2.38 -12.49 -28.62
CA PHE A 471 -3.56 -12.87 -29.39
C PHE A 471 -4.79 -12.81 -28.49
N TYR A 472 -5.93 -12.62 -29.11
CA TYR A 472 -7.21 -12.71 -28.43
C TYR A 472 -8.29 -13.30 -29.33
N ILE A 473 -9.29 -13.88 -28.69
CA ILE A 473 -10.57 -14.27 -29.28
C ILE A 473 -11.68 -13.59 -28.50
N ALA A 474 -12.74 -13.21 -29.21
CA ALA A 474 -13.90 -12.57 -28.61
C ALA A 474 -15.14 -13.46 -28.79
N SER A 475 -15.98 -13.57 -27.76
CA SER A 475 -17.30 -14.18 -27.86
C SER A 475 -18.38 -13.14 -28.15
N GLU A 476 -19.49 -13.57 -28.72
CA GLU A 476 -20.70 -12.76 -28.81
C GLU A 476 -21.61 -13.03 -27.61
N GLY A 477 -21.96 -11.97 -26.89
CA GLY A 477 -22.74 -12.06 -25.66
C GLY A 477 -22.02 -12.86 -24.56
N ASP A 478 -22.80 -13.39 -23.63
CA ASP A 478 -22.28 -14.03 -22.41
C ASP A 478 -21.88 -15.50 -22.59
N GLN A 479 -22.02 -16.06 -23.80
CA GLN A 479 -21.72 -17.47 -24.06
C GLN A 479 -20.22 -17.70 -24.31
N PHE A 480 -19.66 -18.78 -23.74
CA PHE A 480 -18.27 -19.23 -23.97
C PHE A 480 -18.14 -20.26 -25.11
N ALA A 481 -19.15 -20.38 -25.97
CA ALA A 481 -19.14 -21.29 -27.12
C ALA A 481 -19.07 -20.53 -28.46
N SER A 482 -19.42 -19.24 -28.48
CA SER A 482 -19.53 -18.40 -29.68
C SER A 482 -18.23 -17.62 -29.98
N TRP A 483 -17.07 -18.28 -29.92
CA TRP A 483 -15.80 -17.61 -30.17
C TRP A 483 -15.65 -17.24 -31.64
N ARG A 484 -15.28 -15.99 -31.87
CA ARG A 484 -14.89 -15.47 -33.17
C ARG A 484 -13.46 -15.91 -33.48
N ARG A 485 -13.08 -15.74 -34.75
CA ARG A 485 -11.72 -16.03 -35.23
C ARG A 485 -10.68 -15.30 -34.38
N GLU A 486 -9.58 -16.00 -34.08
CA GLU A 486 -8.39 -15.44 -33.45
C GLU A 486 -7.92 -14.17 -34.15
N GLN A 487 -7.58 -13.16 -33.35
CA GLN A 487 -7.01 -11.90 -33.81
C GLN A 487 -5.73 -11.59 -33.05
N ARG A 488 -4.76 -11.03 -33.77
CA ARG A 488 -3.57 -10.45 -33.16
C ARG A 488 -3.92 -9.08 -32.57
N LEU A 489 -3.50 -8.81 -31.35
CA LEU A 489 -3.66 -7.49 -30.75
C LEU A 489 -2.69 -6.48 -31.41
N PRO A 490 -3.18 -5.32 -31.92
CA PRO A 490 -2.33 -4.32 -32.56
C PRO A 490 -1.59 -3.47 -31.51
N LEU A 491 -0.56 -4.05 -30.90
CA LEU A 491 0.34 -3.34 -29.99
C LEU A 491 1.14 -2.25 -30.71
N SER A 492 1.62 -1.26 -29.95
CA SER A 492 2.56 -0.26 -30.46
C SER A 492 3.77 -0.92 -31.13
N PRO A 493 4.26 -0.40 -32.28
CA PRO A 493 5.41 -0.95 -33.00
C PRO A 493 6.70 -1.03 -32.17
N ILE A 494 6.80 -0.26 -31.08
CA ILE A 494 7.97 -0.23 -30.20
C ILE A 494 8.09 -1.49 -29.34
N VAL A 495 7.00 -2.24 -29.18
CA VAL A 495 6.96 -3.47 -28.38
C VAL A 495 7.58 -4.60 -29.21
N ARG A 496 8.73 -5.10 -28.76
CA ARG A 496 9.51 -6.09 -29.50
C ARG A 496 9.08 -7.53 -29.19
N SER A 497 8.82 -7.81 -27.92
CA SER A 497 8.36 -9.12 -27.44
C SER A 497 7.47 -8.98 -26.22
N VAL A 498 6.58 -9.96 -26.02
CA VAL A 498 5.68 -10.05 -24.86
C VAL A 498 5.88 -11.37 -24.13
N GLU A 499 5.90 -11.32 -22.80
CA GLU A 499 6.00 -12.51 -21.94
C GLU A 499 4.65 -12.89 -21.31
N SER A 500 3.89 -11.89 -20.85
CA SER A 500 2.59 -12.11 -20.21
C SER A 500 1.60 -11.00 -20.50
N VAL A 501 0.31 -11.34 -20.47
CA VAL A 501 -0.81 -10.44 -20.74
C VAL A 501 -1.89 -10.61 -19.67
N GLN A 502 -2.53 -9.50 -19.35
CA GLN A 502 -3.75 -9.37 -18.56
C GLN A 502 -4.59 -8.23 -19.15
N ALA A 503 -5.91 -8.28 -19.05
CA ALA A 503 -6.76 -7.23 -19.62
C ALA A 503 -8.02 -6.99 -18.79
N ASN A 504 -8.52 -5.77 -18.83
CA ASN A 504 -9.80 -5.39 -18.28
C ASN A 504 -10.63 -4.68 -19.34
N VAL A 505 -11.77 -5.26 -19.70
CA VAL A 505 -12.75 -4.60 -20.57
C VAL A 505 -13.87 -4.05 -19.70
N TYR A 506 -14.25 -2.80 -19.95
CA TYR A 506 -15.28 -2.12 -19.20
C TYR A 506 -16.00 -1.11 -20.08
N ARG A 507 -17.21 -0.73 -19.63
CA ARG A 507 -18.01 0.31 -20.26
C ARG A 507 -17.69 1.67 -19.61
N VAL A 508 -17.82 2.72 -20.39
CA VAL A 508 -17.78 4.11 -19.94
C VAL A 508 -19.03 4.81 -20.47
N THR A 509 -19.62 5.66 -19.65
CA THR A 509 -20.88 6.34 -19.97
C THR A 509 -20.59 7.80 -20.33
N ALA A 510 -20.80 8.17 -21.60
CA ALA A 510 -20.73 9.55 -22.06
C ALA A 510 -21.99 10.37 -21.68
N ASN A 511 -23.16 9.72 -21.55
CA ASN A 511 -24.42 10.35 -21.11
C ASN A 511 -25.28 9.38 -20.26
N PRO A 512 -25.40 9.59 -18.93
CA PRO A 512 -26.12 8.69 -18.04
C PRO A 512 -27.66 8.79 -18.10
N ASN A 513 -28.22 9.81 -18.76
CA ASN A 513 -29.68 9.94 -18.92
C ASN A 513 -30.21 9.20 -20.17
N ASN A 514 -29.32 8.77 -21.08
CA ASN A 514 -29.69 7.95 -22.23
C ASN A 514 -28.63 6.85 -22.51
N PRO A 515 -28.59 5.78 -21.69
CA PRO A 515 -27.52 4.78 -21.70
C PRO A 515 -27.39 4.03 -23.04
N ALA A 516 -28.44 3.97 -23.85
CA ALA A 516 -28.39 3.25 -25.13
C ALA A 516 -27.62 4.01 -26.23
N GLN A 517 -27.41 5.33 -26.09
CA GLN A 517 -26.86 6.19 -27.15
C GLN A 517 -25.49 6.80 -26.83
N GLY A 518 -24.82 6.39 -25.75
CA GLY A 518 -23.56 7.00 -25.30
C GLY A 518 -22.60 6.07 -24.56
N LEU A 519 -22.65 4.76 -24.82
CA LEU A 519 -21.74 3.78 -24.21
C LEU A 519 -20.50 3.58 -25.06
N VAL A 520 -19.35 3.68 -24.40
CA VAL A 520 -18.04 3.43 -24.99
C VAL A 520 -17.43 2.25 -24.28
N TYR A 521 -16.98 1.25 -25.02
CA TYR A 521 -16.31 0.09 -24.44
C TYR A 521 -14.80 0.26 -24.62
N LEU A 522 -14.08 0.17 -23.51
CA LEU A 522 -12.62 0.31 -23.47
C LEU A 522 -12.00 -0.98 -22.94
N ALA A 523 -10.82 -1.30 -23.45
CA ALA A 523 -9.98 -2.37 -22.95
C ALA A 523 -8.63 -1.80 -22.47
N ASP A 524 -8.34 -1.95 -21.19
CA ASP A 524 -7.01 -1.74 -20.63
C ASP A 524 -6.24 -3.05 -20.67
N VAL A 525 -5.22 -3.12 -21.53
CA VAL A 525 -4.36 -4.31 -21.67
C VAL A 525 -3.04 -4.05 -20.99
N PHE A 526 -2.76 -4.82 -19.95
CA PHE A 526 -1.52 -4.83 -19.19
C PHE A 526 -0.65 -5.99 -19.65
N PHE A 527 0.63 -5.74 -19.88
CA PHE A 527 1.54 -6.79 -20.34
C PHE A 527 2.97 -6.55 -19.88
N ILE A 528 3.74 -7.63 -19.83
CA ILE A 528 5.19 -7.57 -19.67
C ILE A 528 5.82 -7.74 -21.03
N GLY A 529 6.67 -6.81 -21.42
CA GLY A 529 7.38 -6.87 -22.70
C GLY A 529 8.65 -6.05 -22.72
N THR A 530 9.42 -6.22 -23.79
CA THR A 530 10.61 -5.40 -24.08
C THR A 530 10.24 -4.32 -25.08
N VAL A 531 10.78 -3.11 -24.89
CA VAL A 531 10.42 -1.92 -25.69
C VAL A 531 11.64 -1.14 -26.16
N GLY A 532 11.53 -0.57 -27.37
CA GLY A 532 12.55 0.32 -27.93
C GLY A 532 13.92 -0.35 -28.04
N ASP A 533 14.95 0.36 -27.58
CA ASP A 533 16.35 -0.07 -27.54
C ASP A 533 16.70 -0.93 -26.31
N ARG A 534 15.78 -1.06 -25.34
CA ARG A 534 16.05 -1.72 -24.06
C ARG A 534 15.69 -3.20 -24.05
N ASN A 535 16.64 -4.02 -23.62
CA ASN A 535 16.43 -5.47 -23.44
C ASN A 535 15.78 -5.83 -22.10
N GLU A 536 15.60 -4.85 -21.20
CA GLU A 536 14.94 -5.07 -19.92
C GLU A 536 13.43 -5.26 -20.14
N SER A 537 12.86 -6.28 -19.50
CA SER A 537 11.41 -6.43 -19.42
C SER A 537 10.82 -5.25 -18.65
N GLU A 538 9.66 -4.76 -19.09
CA GLU A 538 8.92 -3.68 -18.44
C GLU A 538 7.44 -4.04 -18.31
N ILE A 539 6.75 -3.42 -17.34
CA ILE A 539 5.30 -3.56 -17.20
C ILE A 539 4.64 -2.38 -17.90
N LEU A 540 3.81 -2.67 -18.89
CA LEU A 540 3.23 -1.71 -19.81
C LEU A 540 1.71 -1.81 -19.77
N LEU A 541 1.05 -0.69 -20.04
CA LEU A 541 -0.39 -0.58 -20.25
C LEU A 541 -0.65 0.11 -21.59
N GLN A 542 -1.48 -0.49 -22.43
CA GLN A 542 -2.03 0.12 -23.63
C GLN A 542 -3.55 -0.01 -23.62
N ARG A 543 -4.24 1.07 -24.00
CA ARG A 543 -5.71 1.13 -24.03
C ARG A 543 -6.25 1.03 -25.45
N PHE A 544 -7.38 0.35 -25.60
CA PHE A 544 -8.06 0.11 -26.87
C PHE A 544 -9.55 0.45 -26.79
N TYR A 545 -10.13 0.88 -27.91
CA TYR A 545 -11.57 0.81 -28.11
C TYR A 545 -11.99 -0.62 -28.40
N VAL A 546 -13.12 -1.01 -27.83
CA VAL A 546 -13.77 -2.28 -28.12
C VAL A 546 -14.94 -1.99 -29.04
N ASN A 547 -14.90 -2.54 -30.26
CA ASN A 547 -16.05 -2.49 -31.14
C ASN A 547 -17.10 -3.51 -30.63
N PRO A 548 -18.25 -3.06 -30.09
CA PRO A 548 -19.20 -3.98 -29.47
C PRO A 548 -19.89 -4.90 -30.49
N ARG A 549 -19.89 -4.56 -31.78
CA ARG A 549 -20.52 -5.38 -32.83
C ARG A 549 -19.71 -6.63 -33.17
N ASN A 550 -18.39 -6.54 -33.02
CA ASN A 550 -17.51 -7.64 -33.43
C ASN A 550 -16.40 -8.03 -32.45
N GLY A 551 -16.34 -7.36 -31.30
CA GLY A 551 -15.32 -7.59 -30.28
C GLY A 551 -13.91 -7.18 -30.70
N THR A 552 -13.73 -6.49 -31.84
CA THR A 552 -12.40 -6.10 -32.30
C THR A 552 -11.85 -4.97 -31.43
N LEU A 553 -10.59 -5.09 -31.04
CA LEU A 553 -9.84 -4.11 -30.26
C LEU A 553 -9.07 -3.18 -31.21
N LEU A 554 -9.41 -1.90 -31.17
CA LEU A 554 -8.85 -0.87 -32.02
C LEU A 554 -7.98 0.09 -31.18
N PRO A 555 -6.78 0.46 -31.63
CA PRO A 555 -6.01 1.53 -30.99
C PRO A 555 -6.85 2.82 -30.87
N ILE A 556 -6.59 3.64 -29.84
CA ILE A 556 -7.42 4.84 -29.60
C ILE A 556 -7.38 5.84 -30.75
N ASN A 557 -6.28 5.88 -31.50
CA ASN A 557 -6.10 6.73 -32.66
C ASN A 557 -6.58 6.09 -33.98
N ASP A 558 -7.22 4.92 -33.94
CA ASP A 558 -7.74 4.28 -35.14
C ASP A 558 -8.98 5.01 -35.66
N SER A 559 -8.93 5.45 -36.92
CA SER A 559 -10.04 6.16 -37.57
C SER A 559 -11.34 5.37 -37.68
N ARG A 560 -11.30 4.04 -37.48
CA ARG A 560 -12.45 3.14 -37.42
C ARG A 560 -13.09 3.07 -36.03
N ALA A 561 -12.42 3.56 -34.98
CA ALA A 561 -13.06 3.77 -33.69
C ALA A 561 -14.18 4.80 -33.88
N ASP A 562 -15.37 4.48 -33.36
CA ASP A 562 -16.62 5.19 -33.64
C ASP A 562 -16.49 6.71 -33.38
N ARG A 563 -16.53 7.54 -34.43
CA ARG A 563 -16.35 9.01 -34.38
C ARG A 563 -17.48 9.76 -33.67
N SER A 564 -18.48 9.06 -33.15
CA SER A 564 -19.69 9.64 -32.54
C SER A 564 -19.44 10.39 -31.22
N LEU A 565 -18.25 10.27 -30.60
CA LEU A 565 -17.94 10.87 -29.29
C LEU A 565 -17.26 12.24 -29.34
N GLY A 566 -16.88 12.72 -30.53
CA GLY A 566 -16.20 14.01 -30.72
C GLY A 566 -14.98 14.20 -29.81
N VAL A 567 -14.83 15.41 -29.24
CA VAL A 567 -13.71 15.82 -28.36
C VAL A 567 -13.53 14.98 -27.09
N THR A 568 -14.53 14.18 -26.70
CA THR A 568 -14.42 13.30 -25.52
C THR A 568 -13.52 12.09 -25.81
N GLN A 569 -13.45 11.66 -27.07
CA GLN A 569 -12.61 10.54 -27.52
C GLN A 569 -11.13 10.75 -27.15
N GLU A 570 -10.66 11.96 -27.33
CA GLU A 570 -9.30 12.42 -27.10
C GLU A 570 -8.87 12.39 -25.63
N ARG A 571 -9.84 12.35 -24.71
CA ARG A 571 -9.63 12.38 -23.26
C ARG A 571 -9.47 10.98 -22.65
N PHE A 572 -9.69 9.92 -23.41
CA PHE A 572 -9.51 8.54 -22.93
C PHE A 572 -8.04 8.12 -22.83
N LEU A 573 -7.12 8.84 -23.49
CA LEU A 573 -5.68 8.83 -23.20
C LEU A 573 -5.36 10.07 -22.37
N PRO A 574 -5.28 9.98 -21.03
CA PRO A 574 -5.02 11.13 -20.19
C PRO A 574 -3.69 11.80 -20.58
N LEU A 575 -3.76 13.12 -20.74
CA LEU A 575 -2.61 13.99 -20.88
C LEU A 575 -1.76 13.89 -19.61
N ILE A 576 -0.48 13.62 -19.78
CA ILE A 576 0.52 13.75 -18.73
C ILE A 576 0.94 15.21 -18.73
N VAL A 577 0.67 15.92 -17.63
CA VAL A 577 0.96 17.35 -17.50
C VAL A 577 2.21 17.54 -16.67
N ASP A 578 3.15 18.32 -17.20
CA ASP A 578 4.39 18.77 -16.54
C ASP A 578 5.16 17.64 -15.83
N GLU A 579 5.31 16.48 -16.49
CA GLU A 579 6.18 15.42 -15.99
C GLU A 579 7.64 15.88 -16.00
N VAL A 580 8.30 15.76 -14.84
CA VAL A 580 9.72 16.07 -14.72
C VAL A 580 10.55 15.03 -15.49
N ALA A 581 11.26 15.49 -16.52
CA ALA A 581 12.17 14.66 -17.30
C ALA A 581 13.51 14.48 -16.58
N GLN A 582 14.06 13.27 -16.63
CA GLN A 582 15.36 12.94 -16.04
C GLN A 582 16.48 13.10 -17.06
N LYS A 583 17.56 13.78 -16.67
CA LYS A 583 18.75 13.94 -17.54
C LYS A 583 19.56 12.64 -17.61
N ASP A 584 19.93 12.23 -18.81
CA ASP A 584 20.84 11.10 -19.02
C ASP A 584 22.29 11.47 -18.64
N PRO A 585 23.02 10.58 -17.95
CA PRO A 585 24.42 10.83 -17.59
C PRO A 585 25.26 11.13 -18.83
N ASN A 586 26.00 12.24 -18.81
CA ASN A 586 26.95 12.65 -19.86
C ASN A 586 26.34 12.98 -21.24
N GLN A 587 25.02 13.14 -21.34
CA GLN A 587 24.36 13.53 -22.59
C GLN A 587 23.40 14.71 -22.37
N ASN A 588 23.18 15.51 -23.42
CA ASN A 588 22.12 16.53 -23.43
C ASN A 588 20.77 15.91 -23.81
N VAL A 589 20.42 14.81 -23.16
CA VAL A 589 19.19 14.05 -23.37
C VAL A 589 18.43 13.98 -22.07
N TRP A 590 17.14 14.30 -22.12
CA TRP A 590 16.19 14.20 -21.02
C TRP A 590 15.15 13.15 -21.38
N ARG A 591 14.79 12.29 -20.43
CA ARG A 591 13.86 11.19 -20.65
C ARG A 591 12.69 11.30 -19.70
N VAL A 592 11.50 11.07 -20.24
CA VAL A 592 10.27 10.92 -19.46
C VAL A 592 9.84 9.46 -19.41
N ARG A 593 8.83 9.16 -18.62
CA ARG A 593 8.45 7.79 -18.31
C ARG A 593 7.79 7.05 -19.46
N HIS A 594 6.82 7.66 -20.12
CA HIS A 594 5.89 6.96 -20.99
C HIS A 594 6.28 7.10 -22.47
N LEU A 595 5.76 6.17 -23.28
CA LEU A 595 6.26 5.89 -24.62
C LEU A 595 5.17 6.06 -25.67
N ASP A 596 5.60 6.14 -26.93
CA ASP A 596 4.75 6.24 -28.12
C ASP A 596 3.71 7.36 -28.03
N TRP A 597 4.17 8.60 -28.07
CA TRP A 597 3.28 9.76 -27.92
C TRP A 597 2.37 9.92 -29.15
N ALA A 598 1.12 10.32 -28.93
CA ALA A 598 0.13 10.52 -30.00
C ALA A 598 -0.30 12.00 -30.12
N PRO A 599 -0.43 12.52 -31.35
CA PRO A 599 -1.18 13.75 -31.61
C PRO A 599 -2.70 13.46 -31.67
N LEU A 600 -3.52 14.45 -31.28
CA LEU A 600 -4.99 14.33 -31.27
C LEU A 600 -5.62 14.37 -32.68
N ASP A 601 -5.15 15.27 -33.55
CA ASP A 601 -5.76 15.54 -34.87
C ASP A 601 -4.85 15.15 -36.06
N GLY A 602 -3.89 14.24 -35.82
CA GLY A 602 -2.84 13.91 -36.78
C GLY A 602 -1.80 15.01 -37.00
N ASN A 603 -1.98 16.19 -36.39
CA ASN A 603 -1.03 17.29 -36.36
C ASN A 603 -0.78 17.70 -34.91
N TRP A 604 0.45 18.10 -34.58
CA TRP A 604 0.83 18.49 -33.22
C TRP A 604 0.46 19.93 -32.91
N ASN A 605 -0.11 20.18 -31.73
CA ASN A 605 -0.34 21.51 -31.14
C ASN A 605 -1.23 22.46 -31.98
N ARG A 606 -2.02 21.95 -32.93
CA ARG A 606 -2.82 22.78 -33.85
C ARG A 606 -4.00 23.48 -33.16
N ASN A 607 -4.82 22.71 -32.45
CA ASN A 607 -6.03 23.20 -31.76
C ASN A 607 -5.99 22.95 -30.25
N SER A 608 -5.17 21.98 -29.83
CA SER A 608 -5.09 21.46 -28.47
C SER A 608 -3.63 21.19 -28.11
N LEU A 609 -3.32 21.20 -26.82
CA LEU A 609 -1.98 20.88 -26.33
C LEU A 609 -1.70 19.38 -26.48
N ASP A 610 -0.81 19.01 -27.40
CA ASP A 610 -0.31 17.65 -27.58
C ASP A 610 1.05 17.47 -26.92
N ILE A 611 1.92 18.48 -27.05
CA ILE A 611 3.27 18.49 -26.49
C ILE A 611 3.66 19.90 -26.01
N ASP A 612 4.13 20.00 -24.78
CA ASP A 612 4.84 21.19 -24.27
C ASP A 612 6.10 20.78 -23.55
N ILE A 613 7.18 21.55 -23.73
CA ILE A 613 8.41 21.38 -22.97
C ILE A 613 8.64 22.68 -22.25
N LYS A 614 8.83 22.61 -20.94
CA LYS A 614 9.11 23.77 -20.08
C LYS A 614 10.44 23.61 -19.38
N ILE A 615 11.14 24.72 -19.21
CA ILE A 615 12.31 24.83 -18.34
C ILE A 615 11.93 25.77 -17.21
N ASN A 616 12.01 25.30 -15.96
CA ASN A 616 11.63 26.06 -14.77
C ASN A 616 10.21 26.68 -14.88
N GLY A 617 9.27 25.92 -15.48
CA GLY A 617 7.88 26.32 -15.66
C GLY A 617 7.60 27.21 -16.89
N VAL A 618 8.62 27.61 -17.65
CA VAL A 618 8.47 28.42 -18.87
C VAL A 618 8.54 27.54 -20.11
N SER A 619 7.49 27.55 -20.94
CA SER A 619 7.46 26.82 -22.21
C SER A 619 8.52 27.35 -23.18
N ILE A 620 9.31 26.43 -23.72
CA ILE A 620 10.39 26.71 -24.69
C ILE A 620 9.99 26.37 -26.13
N LEU A 621 8.78 25.83 -26.33
CA LEU A 621 8.22 25.51 -27.65
C LEU A 621 7.31 26.64 -28.17
N ARG A 622 7.55 27.86 -27.73
CA ARG A 622 6.76 29.03 -28.14
C ARG A 622 7.38 29.69 -29.37
N GLN A 623 6.55 30.08 -30.33
CA GLN A 623 6.90 30.94 -31.47
C GLN A 623 6.01 32.17 -31.49
N ALA A 624 6.53 33.29 -32.02
CA ALA A 624 5.73 34.49 -32.19
C ALA A 624 4.54 34.19 -33.12
N ASN A 625 3.36 34.68 -32.76
CA ASN A 625 2.18 34.57 -33.60
C ASN A 625 2.40 35.42 -34.87
N PRO A 626 2.34 34.83 -36.08
CA PRO A 626 2.54 35.58 -37.33
C PRO A 626 1.59 36.77 -37.49
N ASN A 627 0.38 36.65 -36.92
CA ASN A 627 -0.67 37.68 -37.01
C ASN A 627 -0.59 38.72 -35.88
N ASN A 628 0.17 38.43 -34.82
CA ASN A 628 0.40 39.35 -33.72
C ASN A 628 1.73 39.03 -33.02
N PRO A 629 2.85 39.67 -33.42
CA PRO A 629 4.19 39.34 -32.91
C PRO A 629 4.40 39.63 -31.41
N THR A 630 3.43 40.26 -30.73
CA THR A 630 3.43 40.43 -29.26
C THR A 630 2.85 39.23 -28.51
N GLN A 631 2.25 38.27 -29.22
CA GLN A 631 1.71 37.04 -28.66
C GLN A 631 2.53 35.84 -29.09
N PHE A 632 2.65 34.84 -28.22
CA PHE A 632 3.28 33.56 -28.55
C PHE A 632 2.24 32.45 -28.70
N ILE A 633 2.45 31.59 -29.69
CA ILE A 633 1.71 30.34 -29.90
C ILE A 633 2.67 29.16 -29.76
N LEU A 634 2.15 27.96 -29.50
CA LEU A 634 2.97 26.75 -29.51
C LEU A 634 3.42 26.40 -30.92
N GLN A 635 4.64 25.89 -31.04
CA GLN A 635 5.25 25.47 -32.29
C GLN A 635 4.71 24.12 -32.74
N GLU A 636 4.53 24.00 -34.07
CA GLU A 636 4.37 22.73 -34.75
C GLU A 636 5.77 22.17 -35.11
N PRO A 637 6.09 20.91 -34.77
CA PRO A 637 7.38 20.32 -35.10
C PRO A 637 7.50 19.96 -36.58
N LEU A 638 8.73 20.01 -37.08
CA LEU A 638 9.08 19.31 -38.32
C LEU A 638 9.32 17.83 -38.01
N VAL A 639 8.48 16.95 -38.55
CA VAL A 639 8.55 15.50 -38.32
C VAL A 639 9.37 14.84 -39.43
N ASP A 640 10.42 14.12 -39.06
CA ASP A 640 11.14 13.24 -39.98
C ASP A 640 10.28 12.01 -40.33
N ALA A 641 9.96 11.85 -41.61
CA ALA A 641 9.09 10.79 -42.09
C ALA A 641 9.70 9.37 -41.97
N GLN A 642 11.03 9.23 -41.90
CA GLN A 642 11.70 7.94 -41.77
C GLN A 642 11.86 7.52 -40.31
N THR A 643 12.24 8.47 -39.45
CA THR A 643 12.59 8.17 -38.05
C THR A 643 11.46 8.49 -37.07
N GLY A 644 10.49 9.32 -37.46
CA GLY A 644 9.43 9.83 -36.56
C GLY A 644 9.94 10.87 -35.55
N LEU A 645 11.20 11.30 -35.65
CA LEU A 645 11.77 12.33 -34.78
C LEU A 645 11.15 13.69 -35.08
N MET A 646 10.79 14.41 -34.02
CA MET A 646 10.23 15.75 -34.09
C MET A 646 11.33 16.78 -33.83
N GLN A 647 11.42 17.80 -34.67
CA GLN A 647 12.40 18.88 -34.52
C GLN A 647 11.68 20.21 -34.28
N PHE A 648 12.04 20.88 -33.19
CA PHE A 648 11.59 22.23 -32.85
C PHE A 648 12.77 23.20 -32.90
N THR A 649 12.50 24.43 -33.30
CA THR A 649 13.50 25.50 -33.28
C THR A 649 13.36 26.28 -31.98
N TYR A 650 14.44 26.34 -31.20
CA TYR A 650 14.42 27.13 -29.98
C TYR A 650 14.70 28.60 -30.30
N ASN A 651 13.70 29.43 -30.02
CA ASN A 651 13.64 30.83 -30.38
C ASN A 651 13.56 31.68 -29.11
N GLU A 652 14.55 32.56 -28.91
CA GLU A 652 14.57 33.49 -27.79
C GLU A 652 14.07 34.88 -28.23
N PRO A 653 13.11 35.50 -27.53
CA PRO A 653 12.71 36.87 -27.81
C PRO A 653 13.81 37.87 -27.49
N VAL A 654 14.04 38.80 -28.42
CA VAL A 654 14.87 39.99 -28.23
C VAL A 654 13.94 41.13 -27.86
N LEU A 655 14.16 41.75 -26.70
CA LEU A 655 13.35 42.87 -26.18
C LEU A 655 14.05 44.20 -26.47
N ASP A 656 13.28 45.25 -26.75
CA ASP A 656 13.78 46.63 -26.74
C ASP A 656 13.84 47.21 -25.31
N GLY A 657 14.32 48.44 -25.18
CA GLY A 657 14.39 49.15 -23.89
C GLY A 657 13.04 49.40 -23.22
N SER A 658 11.92 49.15 -23.89
CA SER A 658 10.56 49.24 -23.33
C SER A 658 9.97 47.87 -22.94
N GLY A 659 10.73 46.78 -23.10
CA GLY A 659 10.27 45.42 -22.84
C GLY A 659 9.42 44.82 -23.96
N ARG A 660 9.33 45.50 -25.12
CA ARG A 660 8.60 45.01 -26.29
C ARG A 660 9.50 44.09 -27.12
N ILE A 661 8.94 42.99 -27.61
CA ILE A 661 9.65 42.04 -28.49
C ILE A 661 9.90 42.71 -29.85
N VAL A 662 11.16 42.81 -30.24
CA VAL A 662 11.61 43.45 -31.50
C VAL A 662 12.25 42.48 -32.48
N ALA A 663 12.77 41.34 -32.01
CA ALA A 663 13.29 40.29 -32.88
C ALA A 663 13.24 38.92 -32.18
N VAL A 664 13.54 37.86 -32.94
CA VAL A 664 13.66 36.50 -32.42
C VAL A 664 15.02 35.95 -32.83
N ARG A 665 15.77 35.43 -31.86
CA ARG A 665 17.08 34.81 -32.10
C ARG A 665 16.97 33.29 -32.04
N ASN A 666 17.36 32.61 -33.11
CA ASN A 666 17.52 31.16 -33.09
C ASN A 666 18.73 30.79 -32.22
N ARG A 667 18.49 30.00 -31.18
CA ARG A 667 19.48 29.57 -30.19
C ARG A 667 19.89 28.11 -30.35
N GLY A 668 19.14 27.32 -31.12
CA GLY A 668 19.42 25.91 -31.37
C GLY A 668 18.17 25.11 -31.65
N GLN A 669 18.28 23.79 -31.49
CA GLN A 669 17.21 22.86 -31.83
C GLN A 669 16.88 21.93 -30.66
N ILE A 670 15.61 21.55 -30.58
CA ILE A 670 15.11 20.54 -29.65
C ILE A 670 14.62 19.37 -30.49
N ILE A 671 15.25 18.21 -30.33
CA ILE A 671 14.87 16.97 -31.03
C ILE A 671 14.12 16.11 -30.03
N VAL A 672 12.86 15.79 -30.34
CA VAL A 672 12.01 14.94 -29.51
C VAL A 672 11.81 13.61 -30.22
N ASP A 673 12.08 12.54 -29.50
CA ASP A 673 11.75 11.17 -29.89
C ASP A 673 10.50 10.74 -29.10
N PRO A 674 9.30 10.82 -29.71
CA PRO A 674 8.05 10.43 -29.05
C PRO A 674 7.95 8.92 -28.82
N THR A 675 8.71 8.12 -29.57
CA THR A 675 8.72 6.66 -29.51
C THR A 675 9.43 6.20 -28.24
N ASN A 676 10.61 6.74 -27.95
CA ASN A 676 11.40 6.42 -26.76
C ASN A 676 11.17 7.38 -25.58
N GLY A 677 10.40 8.44 -25.78
CA GLY A 677 10.10 9.45 -24.76
C GLY A 677 11.35 10.25 -24.36
N THR A 678 12.17 10.65 -25.34
CA THR A 678 13.41 11.39 -25.09
C THR A 678 13.41 12.76 -25.76
N ILE A 679 14.12 13.70 -25.15
CA ILE A 679 14.26 15.08 -25.60
C ILE A 679 15.74 15.41 -25.59
N ARG A 680 16.28 15.72 -26.76
CA ARG A 680 17.67 16.12 -26.95
C ARG A 680 17.76 17.60 -27.26
N PHE A 681 18.62 18.30 -26.53
CA PHE A 681 18.92 19.70 -26.79
C PHE A 681 20.22 19.83 -27.58
N VAL A 682 20.17 20.55 -28.69
CA VAL A 682 21.28 20.71 -29.64
C VAL A 682 21.64 22.19 -29.72
N ASN A 683 22.94 22.49 -29.56
CA ASN A 683 23.53 23.84 -29.52
C ASN A 683 23.12 24.72 -28.33
N PHE A 684 22.23 24.25 -27.47
CA PHE A 684 21.98 24.78 -26.14
C PHE A 684 21.59 23.63 -25.21
N ALA A 685 21.71 23.79 -23.89
CA ALA A 685 21.28 22.79 -22.93
C ALA A 685 20.81 23.45 -21.63
N PRO A 686 19.73 22.95 -21.01
CA PRO A 686 19.37 23.31 -19.64
C PRO A 686 20.55 23.09 -18.69
N ARG A 687 20.69 23.96 -17.69
CA ARG A 687 21.69 23.82 -16.62
C ARG A 687 21.35 22.58 -15.79
N LEU A 688 22.35 22.05 -15.07
CA LEU A 688 22.15 20.90 -14.18
C LEU A 688 21.07 21.13 -13.10
N ASN A 689 20.85 22.38 -12.70
CA ASN A 689 19.86 22.75 -11.69
C ASN A 689 18.49 23.11 -12.28
N ASP A 690 18.37 23.17 -13.61
CA ASP A 690 17.10 23.51 -14.26
C ASP A 690 16.18 22.29 -14.26
N VAL A 691 14.89 22.52 -13.96
CA VAL A 691 13.87 21.49 -14.02
C VAL A 691 13.23 21.52 -15.40
N VAL A 692 13.43 20.44 -16.16
CA VAL A 692 12.73 20.22 -17.44
C VAL A 692 11.45 19.46 -17.17
N THR A 693 10.30 20.04 -17.54
CA THR A 693 9.01 19.35 -17.48
C THR A 693 8.42 19.21 -18.88
N VAL A 694 7.66 18.15 -19.07
CA VAL A 694 7.07 17.79 -20.37
C VAL A 694 5.61 17.48 -20.18
N THR A 695 4.77 18.09 -21.01
CA THR A 695 3.37 17.75 -21.14
C THR A 695 3.18 16.97 -22.43
N TYR A 696 2.56 15.78 -22.38
CA TYR A 696 2.41 14.90 -23.55
C TYR A 696 1.32 13.83 -23.38
N ARG A 697 0.89 13.20 -24.49
CA ARG A 697 -0.12 12.11 -24.49
C ARG A 697 0.50 10.77 -24.88
N PRO A 698 0.75 9.85 -23.93
CA PRO A 698 1.30 8.54 -24.26
C PRO A 698 0.23 7.55 -24.76
N ARG A 699 0.59 6.71 -25.74
CA ARG A 699 -0.20 5.51 -26.10
C ARG A 699 0.19 4.31 -25.25
N VAL A 700 1.44 4.27 -24.78
CA VAL A 700 1.96 3.19 -23.95
C VAL A 700 2.41 3.74 -22.60
N TYR A 701 1.64 3.39 -21.57
CA TYR A 701 1.94 3.75 -20.20
C TYR A 701 2.93 2.75 -19.60
N ARG A 702 4.17 3.19 -19.38
CA ARG A 702 5.14 2.47 -18.55
C ARG A 702 4.73 2.48 -17.07
N ILE A 703 4.32 1.33 -16.56
CA ILE A 703 3.87 1.16 -15.16
C ILE A 703 5.03 0.87 -14.22
N SER A 704 6.08 0.18 -14.69
CA SER A 704 7.35 0.02 -13.97
C SER A 704 8.05 1.37 -13.75
N SER A 705 8.94 1.46 -12.77
CA SER A 705 9.81 2.63 -12.57
C SER A 705 10.95 2.62 -13.58
N ILE A 706 11.34 3.77 -14.12
CA ILE A 706 12.63 3.89 -14.83
C ILE A 706 13.72 3.76 -13.77
N ALA A 707 14.44 2.64 -13.74
CA ALA A 707 15.62 2.47 -12.91
C ALA A 707 16.81 2.25 -13.85
N PRO A 708 17.61 3.29 -14.16
CA PRO A 708 18.82 3.12 -14.96
C PRO A 708 19.76 2.10 -14.28
N GLY A 709 20.07 1.00 -14.96
CA GLY A 709 21.23 0.15 -14.64
C GLY A 709 21.07 -0.97 -13.60
N SER A 710 19.86 -1.31 -13.11
CA SER A 710 19.69 -2.52 -12.26
C SER A 710 18.22 -2.94 -12.08
N ALA A 711 17.38 -2.79 -13.10
CA ALA A 711 16.03 -3.32 -13.06
C ALA A 711 16.09 -4.82 -13.41
N GLY A 712 16.05 -5.67 -12.39
CA GLY A 712 15.70 -7.08 -12.55
C GLY A 712 14.57 -7.32 -13.55
N THR A 713 14.66 -8.38 -14.37
CA THR A 713 13.61 -8.75 -15.31
C THR A 713 12.28 -8.98 -14.58
N TYR A 714 11.23 -8.29 -15.03
CA TYR A 714 9.86 -8.56 -14.58
C TYR A 714 9.31 -9.82 -15.25
N SER A 715 8.48 -10.58 -14.53
CA SER A 715 7.80 -11.76 -15.08
C SER A 715 6.43 -12.01 -14.44
N GLN A 716 5.61 -12.85 -15.08
CA GLN A 716 4.33 -13.37 -14.56
C GLN A 716 3.33 -12.30 -14.06
N LEU A 717 2.86 -11.43 -14.96
CA LEU A 717 1.85 -10.43 -14.62
C LEU A 717 0.49 -11.07 -14.31
N ARG A 718 -0.17 -10.61 -13.24
CA ARG A 718 -1.55 -10.95 -12.88
C ARG A 718 -2.31 -9.68 -12.53
N THR A 719 -3.56 -9.58 -12.96
CA THR A 719 -4.43 -8.46 -12.56
C THR A 719 -5.66 -8.92 -11.81
N VAL A 720 -6.06 -8.14 -10.82
CA VAL A 720 -7.38 -8.25 -10.20
C VAL A 720 -8.09 -6.92 -10.35
N PHE A 721 -9.21 -6.89 -11.07
CA PHE A 721 -10.03 -5.70 -11.14
C PHE A 721 -11.07 -5.69 -10.04
N GLN A 722 -10.84 -4.85 -9.05
CA GLN A 722 -11.65 -4.72 -7.86
C GLN A 722 -12.80 -3.75 -8.12
N ARG A 723 -14.00 -4.28 -8.36
CA ARG A 723 -15.28 -3.54 -8.44
C ARG A 723 -16.12 -3.64 -7.15
N THR A 724 -15.54 -4.13 -6.06
CA THR A 724 -16.27 -4.28 -4.79
C THR A 724 -16.71 -2.93 -4.24
N MET A 725 -17.71 -2.96 -3.36
CA MET A 725 -18.13 -1.80 -2.58
C MET A 725 -16.93 -1.10 -1.90
N ASN A 726 -16.94 0.22 -1.90
CA ASN A 726 -15.89 1.04 -1.32
C ASN A 726 -15.95 0.95 0.21
N PRO A 727 -14.91 0.42 0.88
CA PRO A 727 -14.91 0.28 2.35
C PRO A 727 -14.93 1.61 3.09
N ARG A 728 -14.70 2.74 2.41
CA ARG A 728 -14.81 4.09 3.00
C ARG A 728 -16.19 4.72 2.84
N HIS A 729 -17.10 4.04 2.15
CA HIS A 729 -18.50 4.43 2.14
C HIS A 729 -19.11 4.10 3.51
N ASN A 730 -19.55 5.13 4.22
CA ASN A 730 -20.09 5.00 5.57
C ASN A 730 -21.60 5.09 5.52
N ILE A 731 -22.28 3.93 5.62
CA ILE A 731 -23.74 3.84 5.59
C ILE A 731 -24.37 4.49 6.84
N GLY A 732 -23.65 4.48 7.98
CA GLY A 732 -24.15 5.02 9.25
C GLY A 732 -24.03 6.54 9.40
N ASP A 733 -23.21 7.20 8.58
CA ASP A 733 -23.07 8.67 8.55
C ASP A 733 -22.72 9.13 7.13
N LEU A 734 -23.75 9.16 6.28
CA LEU A 734 -23.65 9.48 4.85
C LEU A 734 -23.07 10.90 4.63
N GLY A 735 -23.38 11.84 5.53
CA GLY A 735 -22.93 13.23 5.46
C GLY A 735 -21.42 13.40 5.67
N LYS A 736 -20.78 12.51 6.45
CA LYS A 736 -19.33 12.53 6.69
C LYS A 736 -18.55 11.53 5.85
N SER A 737 -19.20 10.77 4.97
CA SER A 737 -18.48 9.83 4.10
C SER A 737 -17.49 10.57 3.18
N LEU A 738 -16.29 9.99 3.03
CA LEU A 738 -15.31 10.46 2.04
C LEU A 738 -15.68 10.05 0.61
N VAL A 739 -16.66 9.16 0.46
CA VAL A 739 -17.21 8.71 -0.82
C VAL A 739 -18.44 9.56 -1.15
N ARG A 740 -18.42 10.16 -2.33
CA ARG A 740 -19.44 11.08 -2.83
C ARG A 740 -19.97 10.60 -4.17
N ARG A 741 -21.07 11.20 -4.58
CA ARG A 741 -21.79 10.89 -5.82
C ARG A 741 -22.20 12.18 -6.50
N GLY A 742 -22.14 12.24 -7.83
CA GLY A 742 -22.65 13.38 -8.57
C GLY A 742 -21.84 14.65 -8.34
N GLU A 743 -22.32 15.77 -8.85
CA GLU A 743 -21.64 17.05 -8.68
C GLU A 743 -21.81 17.59 -7.26
N ASP A 744 -20.94 18.52 -6.88
CA ASP A 744 -21.04 19.32 -5.67
C ASP A 744 -21.14 18.50 -4.38
N ASN A 745 -20.39 17.39 -4.29
CA ASN A 745 -20.35 16.50 -3.14
C ASN A 745 -21.71 15.90 -2.75
N GLY A 746 -22.53 15.56 -3.74
CA GLY A 746 -23.74 14.74 -3.53
C GLY A 746 -23.48 13.60 -2.54
N ALA A 747 -24.28 13.55 -1.48
CA ALA A 747 -24.19 12.47 -0.51
C ALA A 747 -24.67 11.17 -1.15
N CYS A 748 -23.97 10.07 -0.86
CA CYS A 748 -24.48 8.74 -1.20
C CYS A 748 -25.75 8.45 -0.38
N SER A 749 -26.64 7.61 -0.90
CA SER A 749 -27.77 7.05 -0.14
C SER A 749 -27.35 5.78 0.61
N ALA A 750 -28.19 5.30 1.53
CA ALA A 750 -27.95 4.03 2.22
C ALA A 750 -28.05 2.79 1.31
N SER A 751 -28.74 2.90 0.17
CA SER A 751 -28.86 1.83 -0.82
C SER A 751 -27.74 1.86 -1.87
N ASP A 752 -26.95 2.94 -1.93
CA ASP A 752 -25.84 3.05 -2.86
C ASP A 752 -24.76 2.00 -2.56
N ARG A 753 -24.19 1.42 -3.62
CA ARG A 753 -23.08 0.46 -3.55
C ARG A 753 -21.90 1.00 -4.38
N PRO A 754 -21.27 2.11 -3.95
CA PRO A 754 -20.21 2.75 -4.73
C PRO A 754 -19.03 1.80 -4.91
N PRO A 755 -18.57 1.48 -6.13
CA PRO A 755 -17.45 0.59 -6.33
C PRO A 755 -16.11 1.29 -6.09
N VAL A 756 -15.06 0.52 -5.77
CA VAL A 756 -13.69 1.03 -5.69
C VAL A 756 -13.09 1.28 -7.08
N ASP A 757 -13.41 0.43 -8.06
CA ASP A 757 -12.84 0.44 -9.42
C ASP A 757 -11.32 0.61 -9.42
N ARG A 758 -10.64 -0.43 -8.93
CA ARG A 758 -9.19 -0.47 -8.78
C ARG A 758 -8.61 -1.67 -9.48
N VAL A 759 -7.61 -1.44 -10.32
CA VAL A 759 -6.79 -2.53 -10.86
C VAL A 759 -5.66 -2.79 -9.89
N TRP A 760 -5.54 -4.03 -9.41
CA TRP A 760 -4.33 -4.54 -8.79
C TRP A 760 -3.49 -5.22 -9.85
N LEU A 761 -2.21 -4.91 -9.89
CA LEU A 761 -1.19 -5.53 -10.73
C LEU A 761 -0.26 -6.28 -9.81
N PHE A 762 -0.09 -7.57 -10.01
CA PHE A 762 0.90 -8.41 -9.32
C PHE A 762 1.92 -8.89 -10.34
N PHE A 763 3.20 -8.86 -9.98
CA PHE A 763 4.29 -9.20 -10.89
C PHE A 763 5.51 -9.67 -10.10
N ARG A 764 6.37 -10.46 -10.72
CA ARG A 764 7.67 -10.85 -10.15
C ARG A 764 8.76 -9.91 -10.67
N ARG A 765 9.83 -9.74 -9.89
CA ARG A 765 11.08 -9.06 -10.30
C ARG A 765 12.26 -9.88 -9.78
N SER A 766 13.26 -10.16 -10.62
CA SER A 766 14.46 -10.89 -10.22
C SER A 766 15.60 -9.95 -9.78
N SER A 767 16.07 -10.01 -8.53
CA SER A 767 17.25 -9.27 -8.06
C SER A 767 18.40 -10.23 -7.76
N PRO A 768 19.67 -9.79 -7.82
CA PRO A 768 20.74 -10.51 -7.14
C PRO A 768 20.37 -10.71 -5.64
N PRO A 769 20.79 -11.83 -5.02
CA PRO A 769 20.55 -12.09 -3.59
C PRO A 769 20.98 -10.91 -2.70
N PRO A 770 20.31 -10.67 -1.56
CA PRO A 770 19.46 -11.58 -0.79
C PRO A 770 17.97 -11.58 -1.20
N ASN A 771 17.57 -10.77 -2.17
CA ASN A 771 16.20 -10.69 -2.67
C ASN A 771 15.96 -11.78 -3.72
N SER A 772 15.83 -13.03 -3.25
CA SER A 772 15.70 -14.23 -4.08
C SER A 772 14.51 -14.17 -5.07
N SER A 773 14.62 -14.96 -6.14
CA SER A 773 13.57 -15.26 -7.11
C SER A 773 12.34 -15.87 -6.42
N GLY A 774 11.43 -15.02 -5.94
CA GLY A 774 10.21 -15.43 -5.25
C GLY A 774 9.23 -14.29 -4.94
N ASN A 775 9.68 -13.03 -4.94
CA ASN A 775 8.86 -11.91 -4.46
C ASN A 775 7.82 -11.49 -5.52
N PHE A 776 6.54 -11.52 -5.13
CA PHE A 776 5.46 -10.87 -5.86
C PHE A 776 5.34 -9.43 -5.40
N PHE A 777 5.67 -8.51 -6.29
CA PHE A 777 5.42 -7.10 -6.11
C PHE A 777 4.02 -6.79 -6.61
N PHE A 778 3.38 -5.78 -6.02
CA PHE A 778 2.12 -5.30 -6.53
C PHE A 778 2.11 -3.79 -6.70
N LYS A 779 1.26 -3.33 -7.60
CA LYS A 779 0.91 -1.92 -7.77
C LYS A 779 -0.59 -1.84 -7.97
N THR A 780 -1.21 -0.77 -7.48
CA THR A 780 -2.61 -0.52 -7.77
C THR A 780 -2.76 0.72 -8.64
N LEU A 781 -3.76 0.68 -9.52
CA LEU A 781 -4.13 1.79 -10.37
C LEU A 781 -5.62 2.07 -10.18
N ARG A 782 -5.96 3.35 -10.15
CA ARG A 782 -7.33 3.86 -10.14
C ARG A 782 -7.38 5.09 -11.02
N PRO A 783 -8.51 5.33 -11.71
CA PRO A 783 -8.73 6.62 -12.32
C PRO A 783 -8.86 7.67 -11.22
N GLY A 784 -8.22 8.83 -11.44
CA GLY A 784 -8.17 9.87 -10.44
C GLY A 784 -7.47 11.13 -10.93
N VAL A 785 -7.65 12.20 -10.16
CA VAL A 785 -6.95 13.47 -10.34
C VAL A 785 -6.02 13.67 -9.14
N ARG A 786 -4.78 14.07 -9.42
CA ARG A 786 -3.81 14.49 -8.42
C ARG A 786 -3.79 16.01 -8.37
N LEU A 787 -4.05 16.56 -7.19
CA LEU A 787 -4.04 17.98 -6.89
C LEU A 787 -2.61 18.45 -6.63
N GLN A 788 -2.40 19.76 -6.75
CA GLN A 788 -1.08 20.39 -6.57
C GLN A 788 -0.60 20.34 -5.12
N SER A 789 -1.53 20.21 -4.18
CA SER A 789 -1.27 20.18 -2.74
C SER A 789 -2.32 19.33 -2.01
N PRO A 790 -2.02 18.88 -0.78
CA PRO A 790 -3.03 18.27 0.07
C PRO A 790 -4.23 19.20 0.32
N ILE A 791 -5.41 18.59 0.43
CA ILE A 791 -6.62 19.29 0.84
C ILE A 791 -6.54 19.54 2.35
N LEU A 792 -6.85 20.76 2.77
CA LEU A 792 -6.90 21.16 4.17
C LEU A 792 -7.88 20.27 4.95
N THR A 793 -7.39 19.54 5.95
CA THR A 793 -8.23 18.78 6.89
C THR A 793 -8.40 19.52 8.21
N GLN A 794 -9.56 19.40 8.84
CA GLN A 794 -9.84 19.94 10.17
C GLN A 794 -9.90 18.80 11.18
N ARG A 795 -8.98 18.81 12.17
CA ARG A 795 -8.86 17.72 13.19
C ARG A 795 -8.79 16.32 12.56
N GLY A 796 -8.09 16.19 11.43
CA GLY A 796 -7.94 14.93 10.68
C GLY A 796 -9.16 14.51 9.85
N GLN A 797 -10.22 15.32 9.82
CA GLN A 797 -11.42 15.10 8.99
C GLN A 797 -11.45 16.05 7.80
N LEU A 798 -12.20 15.69 6.76
CA LEU A 798 -12.46 16.54 5.60
C LEU A 798 -13.92 17.03 5.65
N PRO A 799 -14.17 18.29 6.05
CA PRO A 799 -15.50 18.89 5.95
C PRO A 799 -15.97 18.98 4.50
N LEU A 800 -17.16 18.44 4.22
CA LEU A 800 -17.77 18.41 2.90
C LEU A 800 -19.25 18.78 3.03
N GLN A 801 -19.69 19.76 2.24
CA GLN A 801 -21.08 20.18 2.14
C GLN A 801 -21.69 19.68 0.84
N THR A 802 -22.88 19.08 0.93
CA THR A 802 -23.64 18.58 -0.22
C THR A 802 -24.33 19.71 -0.97
N GLY A 803 -24.28 19.68 -2.30
CA GLY A 803 -25.02 20.59 -3.18
C GLY A 803 -24.48 22.03 -3.23
N SER A 804 -23.23 22.24 -2.80
CA SER A 804 -22.58 23.55 -2.79
C SER A 804 -21.22 23.51 -3.47
N PHE A 805 -21.03 24.35 -4.49
CA PHE A 805 -19.75 24.58 -5.17
C PHE A 805 -18.92 25.73 -4.56
N THR A 806 -19.34 26.20 -3.39
CA THR A 806 -18.64 27.24 -2.63
C THR A 806 -17.80 26.60 -1.54
N LEU A 807 -16.53 26.99 -1.46
CA LEU A 807 -15.66 26.63 -0.33
C LEU A 807 -15.91 27.55 0.85
N ALA A 808 -15.90 26.98 2.04
CA ALA A 808 -16.02 27.73 3.28
C ALA A 808 -15.20 27.03 4.36
N GLN A 809 -14.28 27.78 4.98
CA GLN A 809 -13.42 27.23 6.02
C GLN A 809 -14.28 26.76 7.21
N GLY A 810 -14.03 25.53 7.66
CA GLY A 810 -14.77 24.87 8.73
C GLY A 810 -15.98 24.08 8.26
N THR A 811 -16.46 24.28 7.02
CA THR A 811 -17.73 23.68 6.53
C THR A 811 -17.60 22.92 5.21
N ASN A 812 -16.90 23.47 4.21
CA ASN A 812 -16.72 22.80 2.91
C ASN A 812 -15.31 23.06 2.35
N HIS A 813 -14.45 22.06 2.39
CA HIS A 813 -13.02 22.22 2.09
C HIS A 813 -12.61 21.74 0.70
N ALA A 814 -13.46 20.98 0.00
CA ALA A 814 -13.23 20.57 -1.37
C ALA A 814 -14.56 20.33 -2.07
N VAL A 815 -14.59 20.56 -3.38
CA VAL A 815 -15.75 20.27 -4.21
C VAL A 815 -15.33 19.90 -5.64
N VAL A 816 -16.10 19.02 -6.28
CA VAL A 816 -15.90 18.56 -7.66
C VAL A 816 -17.16 18.81 -8.48
N ARG A 817 -16.99 19.29 -9.71
CA ARG A 817 -18.07 19.48 -10.69
C ARG A 817 -17.58 19.18 -12.10
N LEU A 818 -18.46 18.80 -13.03
CA LEU A 818 -18.10 18.69 -14.44
C LEU A 818 -17.89 20.07 -15.07
N THR A 819 -16.99 20.14 -16.04
CA THR A 819 -16.86 21.33 -16.90
C THR A 819 -17.93 21.32 -18.00
N PRO A 820 -18.23 22.49 -18.59
CA PRO A 820 -19.12 22.59 -19.76
C PRO A 820 -18.62 21.84 -21.02
N ASN A 821 -17.36 21.40 -21.04
CA ASN A 821 -16.76 20.71 -22.19
C ASN A 821 -17.14 19.22 -22.27
N ASN A 822 -17.91 18.71 -21.31
CA ASN A 822 -18.43 17.35 -21.36
C ASN A 822 -19.66 17.27 -22.27
N VAL A 823 -19.98 16.06 -22.75
CA VAL A 823 -21.18 15.80 -23.55
C VAL A 823 -22.44 16.26 -22.80
N ALA A 824 -23.37 16.89 -23.51
CA ALA A 824 -24.62 17.37 -22.92
C ALA A 824 -25.36 16.24 -22.17
N GLY A 825 -25.72 16.50 -20.91
CA GLY A 825 -26.37 15.52 -20.03
C GLY A 825 -25.42 14.59 -19.27
N ALA A 826 -24.09 14.72 -19.46
CA ALA A 826 -23.10 14.02 -18.63
C ALA A 826 -23.33 14.29 -17.13
N ARG A 827 -23.10 13.27 -16.30
CA ARG A 827 -23.11 13.39 -14.84
C ARG A 827 -21.92 12.67 -14.26
N LEU A 828 -21.47 13.15 -13.10
CA LEU A 828 -20.41 12.51 -12.33
C LEU A 828 -20.96 11.29 -11.59
N GLY A 829 -20.22 10.19 -11.62
CA GLY A 829 -20.52 8.96 -10.90
C GLY A 829 -20.15 9.05 -9.43
N TYR A 830 -19.56 7.98 -8.91
CA TYR A 830 -19.04 7.94 -7.54
C TYR A 830 -17.56 8.34 -7.53
N TYR A 831 -17.13 9.02 -6.46
CA TYR A 831 -15.73 9.38 -6.27
C TYR A 831 -15.35 9.41 -4.79
N GLU A 832 -14.05 9.36 -4.50
CA GLU A 832 -13.49 9.28 -3.15
C GLU A 832 -12.37 10.30 -2.97
N TYR A 833 -12.43 11.06 -1.88
CA TYR A 833 -11.35 11.96 -1.48
C TYR A 833 -10.24 11.25 -0.68
N ASP A 834 -9.00 11.58 -1.02
CA ASP A 834 -7.78 11.29 -0.27
C ASP A 834 -7.06 12.62 0.03
N ALA A 835 -7.63 13.36 0.98
CA ALA A 835 -7.26 14.73 1.31
C ALA A 835 -5.76 14.92 1.60
N LEU A 836 -5.17 14.06 2.44
CA LEU A 836 -3.78 14.23 2.87
C LEU A 836 -2.76 14.02 1.74
N ARG A 837 -3.13 13.26 0.70
CA ARG A 837 -2.28 13.09 -0.49
C ARG A 837 -2.63 14.03 -1.63
N GLY A 838 -3.73 14.78 -1.49
CA GLY A 838 -4.27 15.60 -2.57
C GLY A 838 -4.70 14.75 -3.77
N ASN A 839 -5.39 13.62 -3.55
CA ASN A 839 -5.93 12.81 -4.64
C ASN A 839 -7.45 12.71 -4.56
N ILE A 840 -8.09 12.63 -5.71
CA ILE A 840 -9.50 12.29 -5.85
C ILE A 840 -9.59 11.09 -6.79
N TYR A 841 -10.17 9.99 -6.35
CA TYR A 841 -10.33 8.78 -7.14
C TYR A 841 -11.76 8.68 -7.67
N PHE A 842 -11.91 8.43 -8.96
CA PHE A 842 -13.21 8.25 -9.62
C PHE A 842 -13.47 6.76 -9.90
N THR A 843 -14.66 6.43 -10.40
CA THR A 843 -14.92 5.11 -10.99
C THR A 843 -14.58 5.09 -12.48
N THR A 844 -14.55 3.90 -13.08
CA THR A 844 -14.30 3.76 -14.52
C THR A 844 -15.40 4.39 -15.39
N ASP A 845 -16.62 4.56 -14.85
CA ASP A 845 -17.72 5.26 -15.52
C ASP A 845 -17.44 6.74 -15.78
N ASP A 846 -16.47 7.33 -15.09
CA ASP A 846 -16.10 8.76 -15.20
C ASP A 846 -14.85 9.00 -16.05
N LEU A 847 -14.27 7.96 -16.66
CA LEU A 847 -13.13 8.11 -17.56
C LEU A 847 -13.46 9.00 -18.76
N GLY A 848 -12.52 9.86 -19.14
CA GLY A 848 -12.68 10.81 -20.25
C GLY A 848 -13.51 12.06 -19.91
N LYS A 849 -14.15 12.12 -18.73
CA LYS A 849 -14.86 13.30 -18.26
C LYS A 849 -13.86 14.32 -17.69
N GLU A 850 -14.13 15.59 -17.96
CA GLU A 850 -13.35 16.70 -17.42
C GLU A 850 -14.07 17.30 -16.21
N VAL A 851 -13.32 17.51 -15.13
CA VAL A 851 -13.83 18.03 -13.87
C VAL A 851 -13.05 19.26 -13.45
N VAL A 852 -13.73 20.17 -12.77
CA VAL A 852 -13.12 21.26 -12.00
C VAL A 852 -13.14 20.89 -10.52
N VAL A 853 -12.03 21.13 -9.81
CA VAL A 853 -11.87 20.79 -8.40
C VAL A 853 -11.48 22.03 -7.61
N ARG A 854 -12.39 22.59 -6.83
CA ARG A 854 -12.04 23.68 -5.90
C ARG A 854 -11.71 23.10 -4.55
N TYR A 855 -10.61 23.54 -3.92
CA TYR A 855 -10.25 23.07 -2.60
C TYR A 855 -9.45 24.09 -1.78
N LEU A 856 -9.53 23.97 -0.45
CA LEU A 856 -8.70 24.72 0.48
C LEU A 856 -7.40 23.96 0.72
N ALA A 857 -6.27 24.66 0.72
CA ALA A 857 -4.95 24.12 0.99
C ALA A 857 -4.13 25.06 1.87
N ARG A 858 -2.92 24.64 2.26
CA ARG A 858 -1.92 25.54 2.83
C ARG A 858 -0.82 25.83 1.82
N ASP A 859 -0.43 27.09 1.70
CA ASP A 859 0.76 27.49 0.95
C ASP A 859 2.04 27.16 1.73
N ARG A 860 3.21 27.48 1.15
CA ARG A 860 4.51 27.25 1.80
C ARG A 860 4.73 28.09 3.07
N ALA A 861 4.03 29.21 3.21
CA ALA A 861 4.07 30.06 4.39
C ALA A 861 3.08 29.62 5.48
N GLY A 862 2.25 28.60 5.18
CA GLY A 862 1.24 28.05 6.08
C GLY A 862 -0.11 28.76 6.01
N ASN A 863 -0.30 29.75 5.13
CA ASN A 863 -1.57 30.44 4.94
C ASN A 863 -2.59 29.53 4.27
N ILE A 864 -3.87 29.69 4.61
CA ILE A 864 -4.95 28.98 3.93
C ILE A 864 -5.21 29.69 2.60
N VAL A 865 -5.15 28.93 1.51
CA VAL A 865 -5.39 29.40 0.16
C VAL A 865 -6.49 28.55 -0.50
N GLN A 866 -7.29 29.17 -1.35
CA GLN A 866 -8.20 28.47 -2.24
C GLN A 866 -7.47 28.19 -3.56
N LEU A 867 -7.57 26.95 -4.02
CA LEU A 867 -7.01 26.47 -5.27
C LEU A 867 -8.14 25.86 -6.13
N GLU A 868 -7.92 25.84 -7.44
CA GLU A 868 -8.79 25.25 -8.46
C GLU A 868 -7.99 24.32 -9.38
#